data_AF-A0A812LGE6-F1
#
_entry.id   AF-A0A812LGE6-F1
#
_cell.length_a   1.000
_cell.length_b   1.000
_cell.length_c   1.000
_cell.angle_alpha   90.00
_cell.angle_beta   90.00
_cell.angle_gamma   90.00
#
_symmetry.space_group_name_H-M   'P 1'
#
loop_
_entity.id
_entity.type
_entity.pdbx_description
1 polymer ?
#
loop_
_entity_poly.entity_id
_entity_poly.type
_entity_poly.pdbx_seq_one_letter_code
_entity_poly.pdbx_strand_id
1 'polypeptide(L)'
;MSGYAGGTSSLTRISATKQSTIAKLIDRFWDGKLAANDMDARLPEGLWDCIREFEDKEEMQRAAKRFTNKVRQGFREEKRQGRQLQKKSREQVLLQKYALLALPVPEVEALEVDWLSAPRAVVPELNCLPARRYFALRQSSLLGRELRKLREKRQQIAYLAKQVLERLRVAKRPIRRIVDFGGGRGDFALALAWLLGRSEMGRIPEIVVLELEAAYCEQGRKRSAALAKVCPEAARVNFVCTDLRHFQEPFELAVGLHACGPLVDAVLLHCFASRAEFVLLTCCFGKIPKRCDDFELSYPRAGSALIRGREDFFELCRLADAPVEKESAQAMRLLNSDRCCWVRQRGGWAHLCCIPRSVTNKNVLVVGAADALEAGVLDVTARAVGAWEGLKGLAPATISEQPPGTLRIVMVADTHCRHRQLSMPPGDLLLVCGDFTKSGLREEVEDFAAWLDSLPYTAKVVVAGNHEITFDHGYYNSKGHVYHKDSLEPINPAQIKEIIAGRAGLHYLEDELLELRIGEEFSPIRIFGSPSQGPFFSDHSMAAFGRSFEQEAKAQAAVEAGAGWPTAGDCCKSTPVESIDILVTHGPAYGICDLSSEHEQDGRAAFAGSKALLKAVLKQKPVLHAFGHIHEGYGVRANASTYFVNSAICSERYIPQRLPIVCDLLRAGPQEARGLRFDGGRFYYARPASNSSYGESGRPHKGQEEEGEAGGSSGVSSLYVRLMHELHDGRPELHTATNSSGYRNKASFSLGKQFVGEQESCAGELNELAGKLQELAKRDSDSEFFVEAALKLTRSGRLGVKLVLRGEEAVDSWLKGRGASFAADLRAIVPAVQSVTYQVAPAGSDEKPPKSPWHPRYPMFKALYGDPFVIEDAPVGLPGQYLPYRLSPDSFSEVNGKAEEAMIQVLCGWVEELVQTGQAKTLCMFGRNSGFIGLALQHRFGFNRVYAHTHCPVTLADAEASVAMNSAPGWILGRCEKYDFGGVLAKIPEGEGPLLVHVTNSRHGLAEGVIPALKRRRDVYAVAYNSCSHLPLPAEWTELCSGPGAFEIRKFRSFDLLAGTEFLSSYFLLVRRPATLILPVGPPGVGKSWIARQLAATAACTVFERDLAFFEERLRSEVGFAEAKRRSARR
;
A
#
# COMPACT_ATOMS: atom_id res chain seq x y z
N MET A 1 34.30 -4.70 -31.72
CA MET A 1 33.70 -4.71 -30.36
C MET A 1 32.17 -4.70 -30.35
N SER A 2 31.50 -4.60 -31.50
CA SER A 2 30.04 -4.63 -31.65
C SER A 2 29.41 -6.02 -31.79
N GLY A 3 30.20 -7.11 -31.67
CA GLY A 3 29.75 -8.47 -32.01
C GLY A 3 29.51 -9.44 -30.85
N TYR A 4 29.79 -9.07 -29.59
CA TYR A 4 29.63 -9.96 -28.43
C TYR A 4 28.64 -9.37 -27.42
N ALA A 5 27.35 -9.54 -27.69
CA ALA A 5 26.25 -9.22 -26.76
C ALA A 5 25.32 -10.43 -26.52
N GLY A 6 25.82 -11.65 -26.77
CA GLY A 6 25.13 -12.90 -26.46
C GLY A 6 25.80 -13.58 -25.27
N GLY A 7 25.13 -13.61 -24.11
CA GLY A 7 25.51 -14.42 -22.96
C GLY A 7 26.03 -13.63 -21.76
N THR A 8 25.15 -13.37 -20.78
CA THR A 8 25.58 -12.97 -19.43
C THR A 8 26.52 -14.01 -18.80
N SER A 9 26.44 -15.29 -19.19
CA SER A 9 27.34 -16.36 -18.73
C SER A 9 28.79 -16.22 -19.21
N SER A 10 29.02 -15.71 -20.43
CA SER A 10 30.36 -15.57 -21.03
C SER A 10 31.13 -14.39 -20.42
N LEU A 11 30.46 -13.23 -20.27
CA LEU A 11 31.01 -12.05 -19.58
C LEU A 11 31.32 -12.33 -18.10
N THR A 12 30.50 -13.15 -17.43
CA THR A 12 30.74 -13.58 -16.06
C THR A 12 32.00 -14.45 -15.94
N ARG A 13 32.22 -15.39 -16.88
CA ARG A 13 33.46 -16.20 -16.99
C ARG A 13 34.70 -15.34 -17.33
N ILE A 14 34.57 -14.38 -18.23
CA ILE A 14 35.64 -13.41 -18.56
C ILE A 14 36.04 -12.60 -17.33
N SER A 15 35.06 -12.14 -16.54
CA SER A 15 35.33 -11.38 -15.31
C SER A 15 36.03 -12.22 -14.24
N ALA A 16 35.68 -13.51 -14.13
CA ALA A 16 36.15 -14.44 -13.11
C ALA A 16 37.53 -15.06 -13.41
N THR A 17 37.93 -15.13 -14.69
CA THR A 17 39.22 -15.72 -15.08
C THR A 17 40.38 -14.79 -14.72
N LYS A 18 41.41 -15.31 -14.05
CA LYS A 18 42.60 -14.51 -13.67
C LYS A 18 43.38 -14.14 -14.93
N GLN A 19 43.78 -12.87 -15.07
CA GLN A 19 44.61 -12.40 -16.20
C GLN A 19 45.91 -13.20 -16.33
N SER A 20 46.47 -13.65 -15.21
CA SER A 20 47.64 -14.53 -15.19
C SER A 20 47.40 -15.90 -15.83
N THR A 21 46.17 -16.44 -15.77
CA THR A 21 45.81 -17.69 -16.43
C THR A 21 45.73 -17.51 -17.94
N ILE A 22 45.18 -16.39 -18.40
CA ILE A 22 45.08 -16.06 -19.83
C ILE A 22 46.48 -15.85 -20.43
N ALA A 23 47.35 -15.12 -19.74
CA ALA A 23 48.74 -14.93 -20.19
C ALA A 23 49.49 -16.26 -20.34
N LYS A 24 49.34 -17.18 -19.37
CA LYS A 24 49.94 -18.53 -19.43
C LYS A 24 49.41 -19.39 -20.57
N LEU A 25 48.14 -19.24 -20.95
CA LEU A 25 47.57 -19.97 -22.09
C LEU A 25 48.13 -19.43 -23.42
N ILE A 26 48.24 -18.11 -23.54
CA ILE A 26 48.88 -17.46 -24.70
C ILE A 26 50.36 -17.88 -24.80
N ASP A 27 51.10 -17.90 -23.69
CA ASP A 27 52.48 -18.38 -23.66
C ASP A 27 52.61 -19.81 -24.21
N ARG A 28 51.74 -20.71 -23.74
CA ARG A 28 51.75 -22.12 -24.16
C ARG A 28 51.35 -22.31 -25.62
N PHE A 29 50.44 -21.49 -26.14
CA PHE A 29 50.09 -21.49 -27.55
C PHE A 29 51.28 -21.07 -28.42
N TRP A 30 51.96 -19.98 -28.03
CA TRP A 30 53.10 -19.46 -28.78
C TRP A 30 54.31 -20.41 -28.77
N ASP A 31 54.52 -21.12 -27.66
CA ASP A 31 55.56 -22.15 -27.53
C ASP A 31 55.23 -23.44 -28.31
N GLY A 32 54.13 -23.51 -29.05
CA GLY A 32 53.66 -24.69 -29.78
C GLY A 32 53.14 -25.83 -28.88
N LYS A 33 52.95 -25.57 -27.58
CA LYS A 33 52.52 -26.55 -26.56
C LYS A 33 51.00 -26.61 -26.38
N LEU A 34 50.25 -25.84 -27.17
CA LEU A 34 48.80 -25.79 -27.15
C LEU A 34 48.30 -25.47 -28.57
N ALA A 35 47.37 -26.27 -29.10
CA ALA A 35 46.83 -26.03 -30.43
C ALA A 35 45.79 -24.88 -30.41
N ALA A 36 45.55 -24.26 -31.58
CA ALA A 36 44.56 -23.18 -31.72
C ALA A 36 43.15 -23.61 -31.30
N ASN A 37 42.77 -24.84 -31.61
CA ASN A 37 41.46 -25.40 -31.24
C ASN A 37 41.32 -25.57 -29.71
N ASP A 38 42.43 -25.83 -29.01
CA ASP A 38 42.47 -25.91 -27.55
C ASP A 38 42.47 -24.53 -26.88
N MET A 39 42.98 -23.50 -27.57
CA MET A 39 42.91 -22.11 -27.09
C MET A 39 41.47 -21.63 -27.03
N ASP A 40 40.69 -21.91 -28.07
CA ASP A 40 39.29 -21.51 -28.17
C ASP A 40 38.41 -22.18 -27.10
N ALA A 41 38.72 -23.43 -26.75
CA ALA A 41 38.03 -24.16 -25.69
C ALA A 41 38.41 -23.72 -24.26
N ARG A 42 39.61 -23.17 -24.06
CA ARG A 42 40.17 -22.86 -22.72
C ARG A 42 40.16 -21.38 -22.38
N LEU A 43 40.11 -20.50 -23.37
CA LEU A 43 39.92 -19.08 -23.16
C LEU A 43 38.42 -18.76 -23.02
N PRO A 44 38.08 -17.68 -22.31
CA PRO A 44 36.72 -17.19 -22.32
C PRO A 44 36.22 -16.91 -23.75
N GLU A 45 34.99 -17.32 -24.01
CA GLU A 45 34.34 -17.26 -25.33
C GLU A 45 34.50 -15.88 -26.00
N GLY A 46 35.00 -15.87 -27.24
CA GLY A 46 35.27 -14.67 -28.04
C GLY A 46 36.56 -13.93 -27.73
N LEU A 47 37.26 -14.27 -26.64
CA LEU A 47 38.58 -13.69 -26.37
C LEU A 47 39.60 -14.15 -27.42
N TRP A 48 39.54 -15.43 -27.81
CA TRP A 48 40.46 -16.00 -28.79
C TRP A 48 40.34 -15.33 -30.16
N ASP A 49 39.11 -15.16 -30.65
CA ASP A 49 38.83 -14.45 -31.91
C ASP A 49 39.34 -13.00 -31.91
N CYS A 50 39.34 -12.35 -30.75
CA CYS A 50 39.82 -10.98 -30.63
C CYS A 50 41.36 -10.87 -30.59
N ILE A 51 42.08 -11.96 -30.36
CA ILE A 51 43.53 -11.92 -30.17
C ILE A 51 44.31 -12.81 -31.16
N ARG A 52 43.66 -13.76 -31.83
CA ARG A 52 44.32 -14.73 -32.74
C ARG A 52 44.98 -14.11 -33.97
N GLU A 53 44.59 -12.90 -34.35
CA GLU A 53 45.09 -12.18 -35.52
C GLU A 53 46.39 -11.41 -35.25
N PHE A 54 46.84 -11.32 -33.99
CA PHE A 54 48.10 -10.66 -33.66
C PHE A 54 49.29 -11.59 -33.94
N GLU A 55 50.20 -11.12 -34.78
CA GLU A 55 51.44 -11.83 -35.17
C GLU A 55 52.58 -11.67 -34.16
N ASP A 56 52.37 -10.87 -33.10
CA ASP A 56 53.30 -10.69 -31.98
C ASP A 56 52.70 -11.13 -30.64
N LYS A 57 53.48 -11.91 -29.87
CA LYS A 57 53.09 -12.49 -28.58
C LYS A 57 52.78 -11.42 -27.53
N GLU A 58 53.62 -10.38 -27.43
CA GLU A 58 53.43 -9.33 -26.42
C GLU A 58 52.21 -8.45 -26.75
N GLU A 59 51.96 -8.23 -28.03
CA GLU A 59 50.78 -7.51 -28.51
C GLU A 59 49.49 -8.31 -28.27
N MET A 60 49.51 -9.62 -28.51
CA MET A 60 48.42 -10.54 -28.19
C MET A 60 48.07 -10.51 -26.69
N GLN A 61 49.08 -10.55 -25.81
CA GLN A 61 48.88 -10.45 -24.36
C GLN A 61 48.33 -9.07 -23.94
N ARG A 62 48.82 -7.97 -24.53
CA ARG A 62 48.32 -6.62 -24.27
C ARG A 62 46.87 -6.45 -24.75
N ALA A 63 46.51 -7.02 -25.90
CA ALA A 63 45.14 -7.04 -26.42
C ALA A 63 44.20 -7.80 -25.48
N ALA A 64 44.58 -9.00 -25.02
CA ALA A 64 43.81 -9.79 -24.07
C ALA A 64 43.59 -9.05 -22.73
N LYS A 65 44.62 -8.36 -22.23
CA LYS A 65 44.53 -7.54 -21.01
C LYS A 65 43.57 -6.35 -21.16
N ARG A 66 43.61 -5.65 -22.30
CA ARG A 66 42.69 -4.53 -22.61
C ARG A 66 41.24 -5.00 -22.69
N PHE A 67 41.00 -6.12 -23.38
CA PHE A 67 39.67 -6.70 -23.53
C PHE A 67 39.05 -7.09 -22.17
N THR A 68 39.81 -7.83 -21.36
CA THR A 68 39.34 -8.28 -20.03
C THR A 68 39.07 -7.12 -19.07
N ASN A 69 39.88 -6.05 -19.10
CA ASN A 69 39.63 -4.85 -18.30
C ASN A 69 38.34 -4.12 -18.71
N LYS A 70 38.10 -4.01 -20.02
CA LYS A 70 36.90 -3.35 -20.55
C LYS A 70 35.61 -4.11 -20.22
N VAL A 71 35.64 -5.44 -20.30
CA VAL A 71 34.53 -6.30 -19.88
C VAL A 71 34.23 -6.17 -18.39
N ARG A 72 35.26 -6.13 -17.53
CA ARG A 72 35.09 -5.92 -16.09
C ARG A 72 34.50 -4.56 -15.74
N GLN A 73 34.79 -3.52 -16.52
CA GLN A 73 34.21 -2.19 -16.34
C GLN A 73 32.72 -2.18 -16.70
N GLY A 74 32.35 -2.73 -17.86
CA GLY A 74 30.94 -2.84 -18.27
C GLY A 74 30.07 -3.59 -17.26
N PHE A 75 30.56 -4.72 -16.72
CA PHE A 75 29.82 -5.50 -15.72
C PHE A 75 29.59 -4.74 -14.40
N ARG A 76 30.52 -3.84 -14.01
CA ARG A 76 30.35 -2.99 -12.82
C ARG A 76 29.29 -1.90 -13.04
N GLU A 77 29.21 -1.35 -14.24
CA GLU A 77 28.23 -0.32 -14.61
C GLU A 77 26.81 -0.92 -14.74
N GLU A 78 26.68 -2.08 -15.36
CA GLU A 78 25.42 -2.81 -15.53
C GLU A 78 24.83 -3.25 -14.17
N LYS A 79 25.68 -3.79 -13.28
CA LYS A 79 25.28 -4.17 -11.91
C LYS A 79 24.87 -2.96 -11.06
N ARG A 80 25.42 -1.78 -11.35
CA ARG A 80 25.05 -0.51 -10.70
C ARG A 80 23.68 -0.02 -11.19
N GLN A 81 23.40 -0.12 -12.50
CA GLN A 81 22.11 0.28 -13.09
C GLN A 81 20.96 -0.65 -12.64
N GLY A 82 21.17 -1.96 -12.63
CA GLY A 82 20.14 -2.92 -12.16
C GLY A 82 19.75 -2.71 -10.69
N ARG A 83 20.73 -2.43 -9.82
CA ARG A 83 20.45 -2.06 -8.41
C ARG A 83 19.69 -0.75 -8.26
N GLN A 84 19.86 0.19 -9.18
CA GLN A 84 19.21 1.50 -9.14
C GLN A 84 17.74 1.42 -9.58
N LEU A 85 17.43 0.53 -10.53
CA LEU A 85 16.06 0.25 -10.99
C LEU A 85 15.24 -0.53 -9.94
N GLN A 86 15.81 -1.59 -9.36
CA GLN A 86 15.16 -2.34 -8.26
C GLN A 86 14.90 -1.46 -7.02
N LYS A 87 15.76 -0.47 -6.77
CA LYS A 87 15.58 0.47 -5.67
C LYS A 87 14.38 1.39 -5.88
N LYS A 88 14.23 1.96 -7.09
CA LYS A 88 13.11 2.85 -7.42
C LYS A 88 11.74 2.17 -7.39
N SER A 89 11.64 0.90 -7.78
CA SER A 89 10.36 0.16 -7.72
C SER A 89 9.92 -0.12 -6.29
N ARG A 90 10.84 -0.54 -5.40
CA ARG A 90 10.56 -0.75 -3.97
C ARG A 90 10.09 0.53 -3.28
N GLU A 91 10.70 1.66 -3.63
CA GLU A 91 10.40 2.98 -3.10
C GLU A 91 8.96 3.45 -3.43
N GLN A 92 8.50 3.25 -4.67
CA GLN A 92 7.13 3.60 -5.08
C GLN A 92 6.06 2.71 -4.44
N VAL A 93 6.33 1.41 -4.31
CA VAL A 93 5.41 0.46 -3.65
C VAL A 93 5.18 0.84 -2.19
N LEU A 94 6.23 1.19 -1.45
CA LEU A 94 6.11 1.63 -0.06
C LEU A 94 5.27 2.90 0.09
N LEU A 95 5.46 3.87 -0.81
CA LEU A 95 4.67 5.10 -0.78
C LEU A 95 3.21 4.85 -1.14
N GLN A 96 2.90 4.02 -2.14
CA GLN A 96 1.50 3.68 -2.44
C GLN A 96 0.84 2.90 -1.31
N LYS A 97 1.58 1.95 -0.71
CA LYS A 97 1.12 1.14 0.44
C LYS A 97 0.74 2.00 1.64
N TYR A 98 1.49 3.09 1.88
CA TYR A 98 1.34 3.89 3.10
C TYR A 98 0.77 5.30 2.88
N ALA A 99 0.65 5.81 1.65
CA ALA A 99 0.23 7.20 1.39
C ALA A 99 -1.17 7.54 1.92
N LEU A 100 -2.10 6.58 1.90
CA LEU A 100 -3.44 6.75 2.49
C LEU A 100 -3.36 6.90 4.02
N LEU A 101 -2.29 6.41 4.64
CA LEU A 101 -2.14 6.37 6.09
C LEU A 101 -1.64 7.68 6.71
N ALA A 102 -0.95 8.53 5.94
CA ALA A 102 -0.36 9.77 6.44
C ALA A 102 -1.42 10.73 7.00
N LEU A 103 -1.11 11.39 8.14
CA LEU A 103 -1.99 12.41 8.71
C LEU A 103 -2.19 13.56 7.70
N PRO A 104 -3.38 14.19 7.67
CA PRO A 104 -3.56 15.46 6.96
C PRO A 104 -2.55 16.48 7.51
N VAL A 105 -1.98 17.27 6.61
CA VAL A 105 -0.99 18.29 6.97
C VAL A 105 -1.48 19.64 6.43
N PRO A 106 -2.11 20.48 7.26
CA PRO A 106 -2.51 21.83 6.87
C PRO A 106 -1.29 22.69 6.50
N GLU A 107 -1.48 23.63 5.58
CA GLU A 107 -0.46 24.64 5.28
C GLU A 107 -0.52 25.77 6.32
N VAL A 108 0.63 26.21 6.79
CA VAL A 108 0.77 27.32 7.74
C VAL A 108 0.75 28.63 6.95
N GLU A 109 0.13 29.68 7.50
CA GLU A 109 0.24 31.02 6.94
C GLU A 109 1.60 31.66 7.23
N ALA A 110 2.16 32.38 6.25
CA ALA A 110 3.45 33.04 6.43
C ALA A 110 3.35 34.20 7.43
N LEU A 111 4.30 34.28 8.37
CA LEU A 111 4.52 35.52 9.11
C LEU A 111 5.16 36.54 8.16
N GLU A 112 4.52 37.70 8.00
CA GLU A 112 5.14 38.81 7.30
C GLU A 112 6.29 39.38 8.13
N VAL A 113 7.50 39.33 7.57
CA VAL A 113 8.71 39.83 8.21
C VAL A 113 9.36 40.84 7.26
N ASP A 114 9.48 42.08 7.73
CA ASP A 114 10.23 43.12 7.01
C ASP A 114 11.74 42.87 7.12
N TRP A 115 12.25 42.02 6.24
CA TRP A 115 13.67 41.71 6.16
C TRP A 115 14.53 42.89 5.69
N LEU A 116 13.95 43.94 5.13
CA LEU A 116 14.70 45.11 4.64
C LEU A 116 15.11 46.01 5.80
N SER A 117 14.26 46.16 6.81
CA SER A 117 14.59 46.91 8.04
C SER A 117 15.31 46.07 9.10
N ALA A 118 15.45 44.76 8.88
CA ALA A 118 16.13 43.87 9.80
C ALA A 118 17.64 44.16 9.91
N PRO A 119 18.22 44.22 11.13
CA PRO A 119 19.64 44.39 11.32
C PRO A 119 20.45 43.29 10.64
N ARG A 120 21.67 43.63 10.20
CA ARG A 120 22.60 42.69 9.54
C ARG A 120 22.79 41.37 10.29
N ALA A 121 22.80 41.41 11.62
CA ALA A 121 22.96 40.24 12.48
C ALA A 121 21.83 39.21 12.33
N VAL A 122 20.65 39.63 11.87
CA VAL A 122 19.44 38.80 11.72
C VAL A 122 19.27 38.27 10.29
N VAL A 123 19.76 38.99 9.28
CA VAL A 123 19.58 38.64 7.86
C VAL A 123 20.57 37.53 7.44
N PRO A 124 20.11 36.31 7.07
CA PRO A 124 21.01 35.19 6.75
C PRO A 124 22.02 35.48 5.62
N GLU A 125 21.60 36.21 4.58
CA GLU A 125 22.40 36.57 3.40
C GLU A 125 23.68 37.35 3.76
N LEU A 126 23.55 38.30 4.68
CA LEU A 126 24.63 39.21 5.04
C LEU A 126 25.64 38.60 6.03
N ASN A 127 25.33 37.40 6.53
CA ASN A 127 26.13 36.62 7.47
C ASN A 127 26.84 35.43 6.80
N CYS A 128 26.38 34.95 5.64
CA CYS A 128 27.00 33.83 4.91
C CYS A 128 28.04 34.27 3.87
N LEU A 129 27.93 35.49 3.34
CA LEU A 129 28.78 35.97 2.25
C LEU A 129 29.63 37.16 2.72
N PRO A 130 30.96 37.15 2.48
CA PRO A 130 31.79 38.34 2.68
C PRO A 130 31.22 39.52 1.87
N ALA A 131 31.21 40.74 2.42
CA ALA A 131 30.63 41.91 1.76
C ALA A 131 31.15 42.10 0.32
N ARG A 132 32.46 41.90 0.09
CA ARG A 132 33.08 41.94 -1.25
C ARG A 132 32.54 40.87 -2.21
N ARG A 133 32.25 39.66 -1.73
CA ARG A 133 31.64 38.59 -2.53
C ARG A 133 30.16 38.87 -2.82
N TYR A 134 29.41 39.43 -1.88
CA TYR A 134 28.01 39.82 -2.10
C TYR A 134 27.88 40.85 -3.24
N PHE A 135 28.75 41.87 -3.27
CA PHE A 135 28.77 42.88 -4.34
C PHE A 135 29.36 42.35 -5.66
N ALA A 136 30.40 41.51 -5.63
CA ALA A 136 30.99 40.91 -6.83
C ALA A 136 30.07 39.87 -7.51
N LEU A 137 29.22 39.19 -6.76
CA LEU A 137 28.36 38.13 -7.29
C LEU A 137 27.11 38.65 -8.02
N ARG A 138 26.80 39.96 -7.97
CA ARG A 138 25.66 40.61 -8.67
C ARG A 138 25.60 40.33 -10.18
N GLN A 139 26.69 39.85 -10.78
CA GLN A 139 26.85 39.66 -12.22
C GLN A 139 27.00 38.18 -12.66
N SER A 140 26.80 37.18 -11.80
CA SER A 140 27.02 35.76 -12.16
C SER A 140 25.79 34.86 -11.96
N SER A 141 25.60 33.87 -12.83
CA SER A 141 24.53 32.85 -12.75
C SER A 141 24.63 31.96 -11.49
N LEU A 142 25.82 31.82 -10.90
CA LEU A 142 26.07 31.14 -9.62
C LEU A 142 25.39 31.83 -8.43
N LEU A 143 25.13 33.13 -8.51
CA LEU A 143 24.41 33.91 -7.48
C LEU A 143 22.95 33.44 -7.31
N GLY A 144 22.28 33.05 -8.39
CA GLY A 144 20.87 32.71 -8.35
C GLY A 144 20.56 31.52 -7.44
N ARG A 145 21.46 30.52 -7.38
CA ARG A 145 21.28 29.33 -6.54
C ARG A 145 21.52 29.60 -5.05
N GLU A 146 22.55 30.38 -4.73
CA GLU A 146 22.87 30.73 -3.34
C GLU A 146 21.86 31.74 -2.76
N LEU A 147 21.43 32.74 -3.54
CA LEU A 147 20.35 33.64 -3.12
C LEU A 147 19.02 32.91 -2.93
N ARG A 148 18.74 31.87 -3.75
CA ARG A 148 17.55 31.03 -3.56
C ARG A 148 17.59 30.33 -2.20
N LYS A 149 18.68 29.61 -1.87
CA LYS A 149 18.83 28.95 -0.55
C LYS A 149 18.69 29.90 0.64
N LEU A 150 19.20 31.12 0.51
CA LEU A 150 19.12 32.13 1.57
C LEU A 150 17.70 32.70 1.73
N ARG A 151 16.96 32.87 0.62
CA ARG A 151 15.51 33.18 0.63
C ARG A 151 14.69 32.06 1.26
N GLU A 152 14.95 30.81 0.87
CA GLU A 152 14.31 29.62 1.47
C GLU A 152 14.51 29.60 2.99
N LYS A 153 15.73 29.90 3.45
CA LYS A 153 16.06 29.98 4.87
C LYS A 153 15.30 31.07 5.61
N ARG A 154 15.16 32.28 5.03
CA ARG A 154 14.34 33.36 5.61
C ARG A 154 12.88 32.93 5.75
N GLN A 155 12.33 32.30 4.72
CA GLN A 155 10.96 31.81 4.75
C GLN A 155 10.80 30.74 5.84
N GLN A 156 11.70 29.75 5.92
CA GLN A 156 11.66 28.74 6.99
C GLN A 156 11.71 29.36 8.40
N ILE A 157 12.52 30.40 8.61
CA ILE A 157 12.54 31.16 9.88
C ILE A 157 11.18 31.81 10.14
N ALA A 158 10.57 32.47 9.15
CA ALA A 158 9.28 33.14 9.31
C ALA A 158 8.15 32.17 9.68
N TYR A 159 8.05 31.02 9.00
CA TYR A 159 7.05 30.00 9.31
C TYR A 159 7.26 29.36 10.69
N LEU A 160 8.51 29.05 11.05
CA LEU A 160 8.80 28.50 12.38
C LEU A 160 8.52 29.54 13.49
N ALA A 161 8.86 30.80 13.25
CA ALA A 161 8.60 31.90 14.18
C ALA A 161 7.10 32.12 14.38
N LYS A 162 6.27 32.03 13.33
CA LYS A 162 4.80 32.10 13.43
C LYS A 162 4.26 31.10 14.45
N GLN A 163 4.67 29.84 14.32
CA GLN A 163 4.25 28.76 15.22
C GLN A 163 4.75 28.99 16.65
N VAL A 164 6.00 29.41 16.82
CA VAL A 164 6.54 29.74 18.15
C VAL A 164 5.79 30.91 18.80
N LEU A 165 5.50 31.98 18.06
CA LEU A 165 4.75 33.13 18.58
C LEU A 165 3.31 32.76 18.95
N GLU A 166 2.65 31.90 18.17
CA GLU A 166 1.33 31.36 18.51
C GLU A 166 1.36 30.56 19.81
N ARG A 167 2.38 29.70 19.98
CA ARG A 167 2.60 28.97 21.24
C ARG A 167 2.82 29.90 22.43
N LEU A 168 3.65 30.92 22.28
CA LEU A 168 3.87 31.92 23.33
C LEU A 168 2.58 32.67 23.74
N ARG A 169 1.63 32.86 22.83
CA ARG A 169 0.35 33.55 23.11
C ARG A 169 -0.66 32.68 23.86
N VAL A 170 -0.72 31.40 23.53
CA VAL A 170 -1.78 30.49 24.00
C VAL A 170 -1.32 29.52 25.09
N ALA A 171 -0.03 29.44 25.37
CA ALA A 171 0.52 28.58 26.43
C ALA A 171 -0.07 28.97 27.80
N LYS A 172 -0.65 28.01 28.52
CA LYS A 172 -1.17 28.23 29.88
C LYS A 172 -0.05 28.49 30.89
N ARG A 173 1.12 27.86 30.72
CA ARG A 173 2.31 28.10 31.53
C ARG A 173 3.17 29.19 30.86
N PRO A 174 3.64 30.21 31.61
CA PRO A 174 4.58 31.19 31.05
C PRO A 174 5.84 30.50 30.55
N ILE A 175 6.10 30.58 29.24
CA ILE A 175 7.34 30.10 28.63
C ILE A 175 8.43 31.11 28.98
N ARG A 176 9.37 30.71 29.84
CA ARG A 176 10.47 31.57 30.31
C ARG A 176 11.76 31.28 29.59
N ARG A 177 11.92 30.05 29.11
CA ARG A 177 13.11 29.59 28.39
C ARG A 177 12.72 28.77 27.17
N ILE A 178 13.30 29.16 26.04
CA ILE A 178 13.23 28.47 24.75
C ILE A 178 14.60 27.86 24.47
N VAL A 179 14.65 26.60 24.06
CA VAL A 179 15.90 25.96 23.64
C VAL A 179 15.85 25.67 22.13
N ASP A 180 16.75 26.28 21.37
CA ASP A 180 16.96 26.04 19.94
C ASP A 180 18.03 24.93 19.76
N PHE A 181 17.55 23.71 19.52
CA PHE A 181 18.38 22.51 19.39
C PHE A 181 19.02 22.41 18.00
N GLY A 182 20.35 22.44 17.95
CA GLY A 182 21.09 22.47 16.69
C GLY A 182 20.95 23.82 15.97
N GLY A 183 20.81 24.91 16.73
CA GLY A 183 20.62 26.27 16.20
C GLY A 183 21.87 26.85 15.52
N GLY A 184 23.01 26.15 15.57
CA GLY A 184 24.25 26.57 14.92
C GLY A 184 24.72 27.94 15.40
N ARG A 185 24.92 28.84 14.45
CA ARG A 185 25.30 30.23 14.69
C ARG A 185 24.14 31.15 15.12
N GLY A 186 22.99 30.60 15.46
CA GLY A 186 21.83 31.31 16.00
C GLY A 186 20.96 32.05 14.98
N ASP A 187 20.88 31.59 13.73
CA ASP A 187 20.09 32.28 12.70
C ASP A 187 18.60 32.39 13.04
N PHE A 188 18.02 31.35 13.63
CA PHE A 188 16.63 31.37 14.11
C PHE A 188 16.50 32.12 15.44
N ALA A 189 17.27 31.73 16.45
CA ALA A 189 17.23 32.34 17.79
C ALA A 189 17.38 33.88 17.77
N LEU A 190 18.29 34.42 16.96
CA LEU A 190 18.48 35.87 16.85
C LEU A 190 17.34 36.56 16.10
N ALA A 191 16.77 35.92 15.09
CA ALA A 191 15.58 36.42 14.40
C ALA A 191 14.35 36.42 15.32
N LEU A 192 14.18 35.36 16.11
CA LEU A 192 13.13 35.28 17.12
C LEU A 192 13.29 36.38 18.18
N ALA A 193 14.50 36.59 18.73
CA ALA A 193 14.75 37.67 19.69
C ALA A 193 14.39 39.05 19.12
N TRP A 194 14.76 39.31 17.86
CA TRP A 194 14.45 40.56 17.16
C TRP A 194 12.95 40.76 16.92
N LEU A 195 12.22 39.70 16.58
CA LEU A 195 10.76 39.72 16.42
C LEU A 195 10.05 39.93 17.76
N LEU A 196 10.54 39.28 18.84
CA LEU A 196 9.99 39.42 20.19
C LEU A 196 10.12 40.85 20.71
N GLY A 197 11.27 41.51 20.48
CA GLY A 197 11.48 42.92 20.86
C GLY A 197 10.62 43.93 20.10
N ARG A 198 9.93 43.50 19.03
CA ARG A 198 8.96 44.30 18.26
C ARG A 198 7.51 43.90 18.54
N SER A 199 7.29 42.86 19.32
CA SER A 199 5.94 42.38 19.64
C SER A 199 5.40 43.12 20.88
N GLU A 200 4.08 43.26 20.99
CA GLU A 200 3.42 43.78 22.19
C GLU A 200 3.44 42.77 23.36
N MET A 201 4.21 41.67 23.26
CA MET A 201 4.30 40.67 24.31
C MET A 201 5.17 41.17 25.46
N GLY A 202 4.69 41.01 26.70
CA GLY A 202 5.34 41.51 27.91
C GLY A 202 6.75 40.93 28.17
N ARG A 203 6.86 39.92 29.05
CA ARG A 203 8.16 39.37 29.44
C ARG A 203 8.72 38.43 28.37
N ILE A 204 9.85 38.80 27.78
CA ILE A 204 10.52 38.02 26.72
C ILE A 204 11.30 36.85 27.34
N PRO A 205 11.14 35.62 26.79
CA PRO A 205 11.86 34.45 27.28
C PRO A 205 13.37 34.53 27.01
N GLU A 206 14.14 33.85 27.85
CA GLU A 206 15.52 33.50 27.56
C GLU A 206 15.57 32.51 26.38
N ILE A 207 16.49 32.70 25.44
CA ILE A 207 16.68 31.79 24.32
C ILE A 207 18.05 31.15 24.45
N VAL A 208 18.09 29.83 24.58
CA VAL A 208 19.32 29.05 24.66
C VAL A 208 19.53 28.32 23.34
N VAL A 209 20.65 28.57 22.68
CA VAL A 209 21.08 27.84 21.49
C VAL A 209 22.00 26.71 21.92
N LEU A 210 21.56 25.48 21.74
CA LEU A 210 22.35 24.28 22.01
C LEU A 210 23.04 23.81 20.73
N GLU A 211 24.37 23.76 20.74
CA GLU A 211 25.17 23.42 19.56
C GLU A 211 26.41 22.59 19.95
N LEU A 212 26.86 21.69 19.07
CA LEU A 212 28.03 20.85 19.31
C LEU A 212 29.33 21.55 18.88
N GLU A 213 29.26 22.39 17.86
CA GLU A 213 30.43 23.04 17.28
C GLU A 213 30.76 24.38 17.97
N ALA A 214 31.85 24.40 18.73
CA ALA A 214 32.29 25.58 19.49
C ALA A 214 32.47 26.84 18.62
N ALA A 215 32.94 26.68 17.38
CA ALA A 215 33.10 27.79 16.43
C ALA A 215 31.76 28.46 16.07
N TYR A 216 30.67 27.69 15.97
CA TYR A 216 29.34 28.24 15.71
C TYR A 216 28.79 28.98 16.93
N CYS A 217 29.01 28.46 18.14
CA CYS A 217 28.67 29.18 19.37
C CYS A 217 29.43 30.51 19.47
N GLU A 218 30.72 30.54 19.16
CA GLU A 218 31.51 31.78 19.19
C GLU A 218 31.00 32.81 18.18
N GLN A 219 30.71 32.38 16.95
CA GLN A 219 30.12 33.25 15.92
C GLN A 219 28.74 33.78 16.36
N GLY A 220 27.92 32.92 16.96
CA GLY A 220 26.62 33.26 17.51
C GLY A 220 26.69 34.32 18.60
N ARG A 221 27.59 34.16 19.58
CA ARG A 221 27.82 35.15 20.66
C ARG A 221 28.23 36.52 20.10
N LYS A 222 29.14 36.56 19.13
CA LYS A 222 29.54 37.82 18.46
C LYS A 222 28.35 38.50 17.76
N ARG A 223 27.48 37.72 17.12
CA ARG A 223 26.27 38.24 16.46
C ARG A 223 25.21 38.73 17.45
N SER A 224 24.97 37.98 18.53
CA SER A 224 24.11 38.38 19.64
C SER A 224 24.59 39.71 20.23
N ALA A 225 25.88 39.83 20.57
CA ALA A 225 26.45 41.07 21.11
C ALA A 225 26.33 42.27 20.15
N ALA A 226 26.46 42.03 18.83
CA ALA A 226 26.25 43.08 17.83
C ALA A 226 24.77 43.50 17.72
N LEU A 227 23.84 42.54 17.77
CA LEU A 227 22.40 42.79 17.72
C LEU A 227 21.90 43.48 19.00
N ALA A 228 22.45 43.13 20.16
CA ALA A 228 22.10 43.70 21.46
C ALA A 228 22.25 45.23 21.53
N LYS A 229 23.12 45.81 20.68
CA LYS A 229 23.28 47.27 20.57
C LYS A 229 22.05 47.99 20.03
N VAL A 230 21.20 47.31 19.27
CA VAL A 230 20.00 47.87 18.62
C VAL A 230 18.70 47.13 18.98
N CYS A 231 18.82 46.01 19.69
CA CYS A 231 17.73 45.15 20.15
C CYS A 231 18.17 44.50 21.48
N PRO A 232 17.94 45.15 22.63
CA PRO A 232 18.42 44.69 23.94
C PRO A 232 18.02 43.25 24.28
N GLU A 233 16.91 42.76 23.72
CA GLU A 233 16.39 41.40 23.85
C GLU A 233 17.40 40.35 23.37
N ALA A 234 18.22 40.68 22.38
CA ALA A 234 19.24 39.78 21.85
C ALA A 234 20.34 39.44 22.87
N ALA A 235 20.49 40.23 23.94
CA ALA A 235 21.38 39.93 25.06
C ALA A 235 20.90 38.73 25.90
N ARG A 236 19.63 38.32 25.74
CA ARG A 236 19.05 37.13 26.39
C ARG A 236 19.22 35.86 25.56
N VAL A 237 19.99 35.92 24.47
CA VAL A 237 20.32 34.76 23.63
C VAL A 237 21.65 34.17 24.06
N ASN A 238 21.59 33.01 24.72
CA ASN A 238 22.75 32.31 25.27
C ASN A 238 23.16 31.14 24.36
N PHE A 239 24.47 30.93 24.19
CA PHE A 239 25.01 29.83 23.37
C PHE A 239 25.74 28.82 24.24
N VAL A 240 25.23 27.59 24.28
CA VAL A 240 25.75 26.49 25.09
C VAL A 240 26.34 25.44 24.15
N CYS A 241 27.65 25.19 24.31
CA CYS A 241 28.38 24.21 23.53
C CYS A 241 28.47 22.89 24.30
N THR A 242 27.53 21.98 24.06
CA THR A 242 27.51 20.67 24.73
C THR A 242 26.72 19.64 23.94
N ASP A 243 26.96 18.36 24.22
CA ASP A 243 26.14 17.26 23.75
C ASP A 243 24.77 17.26 24.46
N LEU A 244 23.70 17.02 23.71
CA LEU A 244 22.33 16.93 24.23
C LEU A 244 22.22 15.97 25.42
N ARG A 245 22.96 14.85 25.40
CA ARG A 245 22.96 13.86 26.48
C ARG A 245 23.46 14.41 27.82
N HIS A 246 24.22 15.50 27.79
CA HIS A 246 24.71 16.19 28.98
C HIS A 246 23.91 17.45 29.31
N PHE A 247 22.93 17.82 28.49
CA PHE A 247 22.08 18.98 28.73
C PHE A 247 20.92 18.63 29.67
N GLN A 248 20.97 19.15 30.89
CA GLN A 248 19.98 18.87 31.95
C GLN A 248 19.18 20.11 32.38
N GLU A 249 19.42 21.26 31.77
CA GLU A 249 18.72 22.47 32.15
C GLU A 249 17.22 22.39 31.79
N PRO A 250 16.31 22.83 32.68
CA PRO A 250 14.88 22.84 32.39
C PRO A 250 14.54 23.89 31.33
N PHE A 251 13.52 23.62 30.52
CA PHE A 251 13.00 24.53 29.51
C PHE A 251 11.51 24.28 29.28
N GLU A 252 10.78 25.30 28.81
CA GLU A 252 9.35 25.18 28.54
C GLU A 252 9.03 24.98 27.06
N LEU A 253 9.91 25.40 26.15
CA LEU A 253 9.69 25.26 24.70
C LEU A 253 10.97 24.80 23.98
N ALA A 254 10.88 23.67 23.29
CA ALA A 254 11.91 23.21 22.35
C ALA A 254 11.63 23.71 20.94
N VAL A 255 12.66 24.20 20.27
CA VAL A 255 12.60 24.60 18.86
C VAL A 255 13.76 23.97 18.10
N GLY A 256 13.55 23.66 16.83
CA GLY A 256 14.62 23.16 15.97
C GLY A 256 14.34 23.42 14.50
N LEU A 257 15.01 24.40 13.91
CA LEU A 257 14.87 24.74 12.48
C LEU A 257 15.60 23.74 11.57
N HIS A 258 16.76 23.24 12.01
CA HIS A 258 17.61 22.34 11.24
C HIS A 258 18.02 21.10 12.04
N ALA A 259 17.12 20.61 12.90
CA ALA A 259 17.36 19.40 13.65
C ALA A 259 17.30 18.17 12.74
N CYS A 260 18.35 17.35 12.75
CA CYS A 260 18.35 16.08 12.03
C CYS A 260 17.41 15.08 12.69
N GLY A 261 16.96 14.05 11.96
CA GLY A 261 16.00 13.06 12.44
C GLY A 261 16.32 12.50 13.84
N PRO A 262 17.54 11.96 14.08
CA PRO A 262 17.93 11.49 15.42
C PRO A 262 17.88 12.57 16.49
N LEU A 263 18.24 13.82 16.15
CA LEU A 263 18.20 14.93 17.09
C LEU A 263 16.77 15.31 17.45
N VAL A 264 15.86 15.40 16.47
CA VAL A 264 14.42 15.62 16.72
C VAL A 264 13.87 14.54 17.66
N ASP A 265 14.22 13.29 17.38
CA ASP A 265 13.77 12.12 18.12
C ASP A 265 14.30 12.06 19.57
N ALA A 266 15.51 12.56 19.80
CA ALA A 266 16.11 12.72 21.13
C ALA A 266 15.54 13.95 21.87
N VAL A 267 15.36 15.08 21.17
CA VAL A 267 14.73 16.29 21.73
C VAL A 267 13.33 15.98 22.24
N LEU A 268 12.55 15.19 21.50
CA LEU A 268 11.23 14.74 21.96
C LEU A 268 11.28 14.01 23.31
N LEU A 269 12.31 13.18 23.59
CA LEU A 269 12.50 12.56 24.90
C LEU A 269 12.79 13.58 25.99
N HIS A 270 13.66 14.57 25.70
CA HIS A 270 13.93 15.68 26.64
C HIS A 270 12.69 16.55 26.88
N CYS A 271 11.82 16.73 25.88
CA CYS A 271 10.54 17.41 26.07
C CYS A 271 9.64 16.66 27.06
N PHE A 272 9.60 15.32 27.00
CA PHE A 272 8.89 14.51 28.00
C PHE A 272 9.50 14.62 29.40
N ALA A 273 10.83 14.60 29.51
CA ALA A 273 11.51 14.78 30.79
C ALA A 273 11.25 16.18 31.40
N SER A 274 11.17 17.22 30.57
CA SER A 274 11.00 18.61 31.00
C SER A 274 9.54 19.09 31.00
N ARG A 275 8.60 18.25 30.56
CA ARG A 275 7.20 18.63 30.27
C ARG A 275 7.12 19.90 29.40
N ALA A 276 7.87 19.89 28.30
CA ALA A 276 8.00 21.04 27.41
C ALA A 276 7.07 20.95 26.19
N GLU A 277 6.69 22.12 25.68
CA GLU A 277 6.12 22.28 24.33
C GLU A 277 7.23 22.18 23.28
N PHE A 278 6.87 21.94 22.02
CA PHE A 278 7.84 21.82 20.93
C PHE A 278 7.31 22.27 19.57
N VAL A 279 8.23 22.87 18.78
CA VAL A 279 8.03 23.23 17.37
C VAL A 279 9.28 22.79 16.59
N LEU A 280 9.20 21.65 15.90
CA LEU A 280 10.38 20.98 15.33
C LEU A 280 10.25 20.80 13.82
N LEU A 281 11.26 21.25 13.07
CA LEU A 281 11.41 21.00 11.63
C LEU A 281 12.51 19.96 11.41
N THR A 282 12.14 18.81 10.85
CA THR A 282 13.13 17.75 10.57
C THR A 282 13.85 18.03 9.27
N CYS A 283 15.17 18.24 9.35
CA CYS A 283 15.95 18.67 8.19
C CYS A 283 16.51 17.51 7.34
N CYS A 284 16.64 16.31 7.90
CA CYS A 284 17.02 15.09 7.19
C CYS A 284 16.68 13.84 8.01
N PHE A 285 16.45 12.71 7.34
CA PHE A 285 16.07 11.43 7.94
C PHE A 285 17.13 10.35 7.78
N GLY A 286 18.00 10.45 6.79
CA GLY A 286 19.03 9.46 6.45
C GLY A 286 20.13 9.26 7.49
N LYS A 287 20.19 10.12 8.53
CA LYS A 287 21.04 9.90 9.71
C LYS A 287 20.43 8.91 10.72
N ILE A 288 19.12 8.65 10.67
CA ILE A 288 18.41 7.74 11.59
C ILE A 288 19.01 6.33 11.58
N PRO A 289 19.16 5.64 10.44
CA PRO A 289 19.71 4.28 10.44
C PRO A 289 21.14 4.18 10.98
N LYS A 290 21.90 5.29 10.94
CA LYS A 290 23.32 5.33 11.33
C LYS A 290 23.55 5.72 12.79
N ARG A 291 22.56 6.36 13.43
CA ARG A 291 22.69 6.97 14.76
C ARG A 291 21.55 6.60 15.71
N CYS A 292 20.71 5.63 15.33
CA CYS A 292 19.63 5.16 16.19
C CYS A 292 20.15 4.57 17.50
N ASP A 293 21.29 3.88 17.44
CA ASP A 293 21.92 3.27 18.61
C ASP A 293 22.60 4.30 19.54
N ASP A 294 23.08 5.44 19.00
CA ASP A 294 23.70 6.53 19.78
C ASP A 294 22.78 7.09 20.89
N PHE A 295 21.47 6.96 20.69
CA PHE A 295 20.40 7.49 21.54
C PHE A 295 19.46 6.39 22.07
N GLU A 296 19.80 5.11 21.89
CA GLU A 296 18.97 3.96 22.31
C GLU A 296 17.52 4.01 21.78
N LEU A 297 17.35 4.40 20.51
CA LEU A 297 16.03 4.63 19.91
C LEU A 297 15.53 3.44 19.09
N SER A 298 14.26 3.07 19.31
CA SER A 298 13.57 2.05 18.50
C SER A 298 12.73 2.67 17.38
N TYR A 299 12.73 2.04 16.19
CA TYR A 299 11.95 2.48 15.03
C TYR A 299 11.14 1.33 14.40
N PRO A 300 9.93 1.59 13.84
CA PRO A 300 9.16 2.83 13.91
C PRO A 300 8.84 3.23 15.36
N ARG A 301 8.77 4.54 15.65
CA ARG A 301 8.66 5.07 17.01
C ARG A 301 7.37 4.64 17.67
N ALA A 302 6.22 4.88 17.03
CA ALA A 302 4.92 4.54 17.60
C ALA A 302 4.62 3.04 17.54
N GLY A 303 5.43 2.27 16.80
CA GLY A 303 5.16 0.87 16.47
C GLY A 303 3.79 0.61 15.85
N SER A 304 3.18 1.65 15.28
CA SER A 304 1.85 1.61 14.66
C SER A 304 1.84 0.78 13.38
N ALA A 305 0.66 0.39 12.89
CA ALA A 305 0.53 -0.25 11.58
C ALA A 305 0.80 0.72 10.41
N LEU A 306 1.08 2.01 10.68
CA LEU A 306 1.42 3.04 9.70
C LEU A 306 2.67 2.70 8.89
N ILE A 307 3.69 2.13 9.54
CA ILE A 307 4.94 1.68 8.91
C ILE A 307 5.28 0.32 9.53
N ARG A 308 5.32 -0.75 8.72
CA ARG A 308 5.52 -2.10 9.25
C ARG A 308 7.02 -2.41 9.33
N GLY A 309 7.54 -2.43 10.55
CA GLY A 309 8.90 -2.89 10.83
C GLY A 309 10.00 -1.88 10.53
N ARG A 310 11.22 -2.21 10.97
CA ARG A 310 12.40 -1.35 10.93
C ARG A 310 12.89 -1.07 9.50
N GLU A 311 12.77 -2.06 8.60
CA GLU A 311 13.25 -1.94 7.22
C GLU A 311 12.45 -0.93 6.40
N ASP A 312 11.11 -1.02 6.43
CA ASP A 312 10.22 -0.09 5.72
C ASP A 312 10.45 1.35 6.24
N PHE A 313 10.64 1.51 7.56
CA PHE A 313 10.97 2.81 8.15
C PHE A 313 12.30 3.37 7.62
N PHE A 314 13.34 2.53 7.50
CA PHE A 314 14.65 2.96 7.01
C PHE A 314 14.67 3.24 5.50
N GLU A 315 13.87 2.53 4.71
CA GLU A 315 13.67 2.85 3.30
C GLU A 315 12.94 4.20 3.14
N LEU A 316 11.88 4.43 3.92
CA LEU A 316 11.21 5.74 3.95
C LEU A 316 12.14 6.88 4.38
N CYS A 317 13.07 6.65 5.32
CA CYS A 317 14.09 7.63 5.69
C CYS A 317 15.01 7.99 4.51
N ARG A 318 15.35 7.02 3.65
CA ARG A 318 16.15 7.26 2.44
C ARG A 318 15.36 8.04 1.39
N LEU A 319 14.09 7.71 1.22
CA LEU A 319 13.17 8.41 0.33
C LEU A 319 12.93 9.86 0.76
N ALA A 320 12.75 10.11 2.05
CA ALA A 320 12.52 11.44 2.59
C ALA A 320 13.66 12.42 2.26
N ASP A 321 14.91 11.93 2.18
CA ASP A 321 16.09 12.73 1.84
C ASP A 321 16.35 12.87 0.33
N ALA A 322 15.53 12.25 -0.53
CA ALA A 322 15.66 12.37 -1.98
C ALA A 322 15.34 13.79 -2.50
N PRO A 323 16.02 14.29 -3.55
CA PRO A 323 15.85 15.66 -4.02
C PRO A 323 14.54 15.88 -4.79
N VAL A 324 13.69 16.78 -4.27
CA VAL A 324 12.58 17.49 -4.97
C VAL A 324 11.62 16.58 -5.76
N GLU A 325 11.13 15.53 -5.10
CA GLU A 325 10.14 14.60 -5.65
C GLU A 325 8.88 14.59 -4.77
N LYS A 326 7.71 14.35 -5.38
CA LYS A 326 6.41 14.28 -4.66
C LYS A 326 6.45 13.19 -3.58
N GLU A 327 7.20 12.14 -3.89
CA GLU A 327 7.54 10.95 -3.15
C GLU A 327 8.31 11.25 -1.86
N SER A 328 9.35 12.09 -1.94
CA SER A 328 10.13 12.54 -0.78
C SER A 328 9.23 13.24 0.24
N ALA A 329 8.37 14.15 -0.22
CA ALA A 329 7.45 14.86 0.65
C ALA A 329 6.38 13.96 1.28
N GLN A 330 5.94 12.90 0.59
CA GLN A 330 5.05 11.89 1.17
C GLN A 330 5.78 11.07 2.25
N ALA A 331 7.02 10.64 2.00
CA ALA A 331 7.83 9.94 2.99
C ALA A 331 8.07 10.79 4.25
N MET A 332 8.37 12.09 4.09
CA MET A 332 8.52 13.02 5.21
C MET A 332 7.25 13.15 6.06
N ARG A 333 6.07 13.14 5.44
CA ARG A 333 4.78 13.18 6.17
C ARG A 333 4.54 11.90 6.95
N LEU A 334 4.84 10.73 6.37
CA LEU A 334 4.70 9.43 7.03
C LEU A 334 5.61 9.31 8.25
N LEU A 335 6.88 9.65 8.12
CA LEU A 335 7.85 9.57 9.21
C LEU A 335 7.50 10.53 10.36
N ASN A 336 7.01 11.73 10.07
CA ASN A 336 6.57 12.65 11.10
C ASN A 336 5.19 12.28 11.69
N SER A 337 4.32 11.61 10.94
CA SER A 337 3.05 11.09 11.46
C SER A 337 3.31 10.00 12.52
N ASP A 338 4.28 9.13 12.29
CA ASP A 338 4.74 8.15 13.30
C ASP A 338 5.21 8.84 14.59
N ARG A 339 5.87 10.00 14.52
CA ARG A 339 6.23 10.80 15.70
C ARG A 339 5.02 11.37 16.43
N CYS A 340 4.05 11.93 15.72
CA CYS A 340 2.82 12.44 16.33
C CYS A 340 2.07 11.32 17.07
N CYS A 341 1.95 10.15 16.46
CA CYS A 341 1.36 8.98 17.11
C CYS A 341 2.13 8.61 18.39
N TRP A 342 3.47 8.58 18.33
CA TRP A 342 4.31 8.27 19.48
C TRP A 342 4.18 9.26 20.64
N VAL A 343 3.99 10.55 20.34
CA VAL A 343 3.73 11.59 21.36
C VAL A 343 2.36 11.37 22.02
N ARG A 344 1.30 11.15 21.23
CA ARG A 344 -0.07 10.98 21.74
C ARG A 344 -0.21 9.74 22.64
N GLN A 345 0.45 8.64 22.25
CA GLN A 345 0.53 7.41 23.05
C GLN A 345 1.08 7.66 24.46
N ARG A 346 1.92 8.69 24.67
CA ARG A 346 2.64 8.95 25.93
C ARG A 346 2.06 9.99 26.88
N GLY A 347 0.96 10.66 26.54
CA GLY A 347 0.45 11.77 27.37
C GLY A 347 0.38 13.10 26.64
N GLY A 348 1.14 13.22 25.55
CA GLY A 348 1.27 14.47 24.83
C GLY A 348 0.18 14.71 23.80
N TRP A 349 0.23 15.88 23.19
CA TRP A 349 -0.51 16.23 21.99
C TRP A 349 0.50 16.60 20.90
N ALA A 350 0.23 16.21 19.66
CA ALA A 350 1.05 16.62 18.53
C ALA A 350 0.24 16.59 17.24
N HIS A 351 0.55 17.48 16.32
CA HIS A 351 0.02 17.48 14.96
C HIS A 351 1.11 17.90 13.96
N LEU A 352 0.80 17.69 12.69
CA LEU A 352 1.65 18.14 11.60
C LEU A 352 1.09 19.42 11.01
N CYS A 353 1.96 20.35 10.67
CA CYS A 353 1.65 21.45 9.77
C CYS A 353 2.76 21.57 8.71
N CYS A 354 2.51 22.27 7.62
CA CYS A 354 3.51 22.39 6.57
C CYS A 354 3.68 23.79 5.99
N ILE A 355 4.91 24.05 5.59
CA ILE A 355 5.28 25.20 4.77
C ILE A 355 4.90 24.87 3.32
N PRO A 356 4.42 25.83 2.51
CA PRO A 356 4.14 25.59 1.10
C PRO A 356 5.36 24.98 0.37
N ARG A 357 5.13 23.99 -0.49
CA ARG A 357 6.23 23.32 -1.23
C ARG A 357 6.97 24.26 -2.19
N SER A 358 6.30 25.34 -2.62
CA SER A 358 6.91 26.41 -3.42
C SER A 358 8.04 27.14 -2.68
N VAL A 359 8.08 27.04 -1.35
CA VAL A 359 9.08 27.68 -0.47
C VAL A 359 10.22 26.74 -0.14
N THR A 360 9.93 25.52 0.32
CA THR A 360 10.96 24.55 0.68
C THR A 360 10.44 23.14 0.50
N ASN A 361 11.33 22.20 0.21
CA ASN A 361 10.99 20.77 0.22
C ASN A 361 11.00 20.21 1.64
N LYS A 362 11.76 20.83 2.55
CA LYS A 362 11.80 20.43 3.97
C LYS A 362 10.71 21.19 4.71
N ASN A 363 9.49 20.74 4.51
CA ASN A 363 8.33 21.57 4.73
C ASN A 363 7.39 21.06 5.82
N VAL A 364 7.68 19.94 6.47
CA VAL A 364 6.82 19.36 7.51
C VAL A 364 7.35 19.75 8.89
N LEU A 365 6.49 20.40 9.67
CA LEU A 365 6.69 20.78 11.06
C LEU A 365 5.96 19.79 11.97
N VAL A 366 6.57 19.43 13.09
CA VAL A 366 5.94 18.69 14.18
C VAL A 366 5.73 19.68 15.32
N VAL A 367 4.46 19.98 15.61
CA VAL A 367 4.06 20.93 16.65
C VAL A 367 3.28 20.20 17.71
N GLY A 368 3.63 20.39 18.97
CA GLY A 368 3.04 19.62 20.04
C GLY A 368 3.52 20.01 21.44
N ALA A 369 3.09 19.23 22.41
CA ALA A 369 3.50 19.30 23.79
C ALA A 369 3.63 17.90 24.37
N ALA A 370 4.64 17.72 25.22
CA ALA A 370 4.83 16.46 25.91
C ALA A 370 3.72 16.15 26.93
N ASP A 371 3.08 17.20 27.46
CA ASP A 371 1.94 17.09 28.36
C ASP A 371 0.81 17.97 27.82
N ALA A 372 -0.26 17.35 27.34
CA ALA A 372 -1.41 18.07 26.80
C ALA A 372 -2.16 18.90 27.87
N LEU A 373 -2.03 18.54 29.17
CA LEU A 373 -2.65 19.25 30.30
C LEU A 373 -1.91 20.54 30.60
N GLU A 374 -0.58 20.48 30.69
CA GLU A 374 0.22 21.69 30.94
C GLU A 374 0.18 22.67 29.76
N ALA A 375 0.11 22.18 28.52
CA ALA A 375 -0.01 23.03 27.33
C ALA A 375 -1.37 23.74 27.22
N GLY A 376 -2.30 23.44 28.13
CA GLY A 376 -3.61 24.05 28.15
C GLY A 376 -4.53 23.69 27.00
N VAL A 377 -4.11 22.68 26.26
CA VAL A 377 -4.92 21.98 25.29
C VAL A 377 -6.03 21.21 26.03
N LEU A 378 -5.76 20.70 27.25
CA LEU A 378 -6.77 20.15 28.19
C LEU A 378 -7.35 21.19 29.15
N ASP A 379 -8.68 21.16 29.33
CA ASP A 379 -9.41 22.06 30.24
C ASP A 379 -9.83 21.40 31.56
N VAL A 380 -9.43 22.06 32.65
CA VAL A 380 -9.82 22.00 34.09
C VAL A 380 -9.98 20.65 34.83
N THR A 381 -10.09 19.48 34.22
CA THR A 381 -10.41 18.23 34.96
C THR A 381 -9.20 17.46 35.51
N ALA A 382 -7.97 17.80 35.12
CA ALA A 382 -6.73 17.18 35.65
C ALA A 382 -6.62 17.25 37.19
N ARG A 383 -7.09 18.35 37.80
CA ARG A 383 -7.10 18.49 39.26
C ARG A 383 -8.06 17.51 39.95
N ALA A 384 -9.12 17.06 39.25
CA ALA A 384 -10.10 16.12 39.79
C ALA A 384 -9.68 14.65 39.64
N VAL A 385 -8.83 14.33 38.65
CA VAL A 385 -8.39 12.96 38.35
C VAL A 385 -7.13 12.57 39.15
N GLY A 386 -6.43 13.51 39.77
CA GLY A 386 -5.22 13.28 40.56
C GLY A 386 -3.94 13.21 39.69
N ALA A 387 -2.80 12.89 40.30
CA ALA A 387 -1.56 12.69 39.55
C ALA A 387 -1.67 11.42 38.70
N TRP A 388 -1.29 11.49 37.42
CA TRP A 388 -1.21 10.32 36.54
C TRP A 388 -0.08 9.40 36.99
N GLU A 389 -0.35 8.10 37.02
CA GLU A 389 0.65 7.09 37.38
C GLU A 389 1.38 6.57 36.14
N GLY A 390 2.67 6.26 36.30
CA GLY A 390 3.48 5.64 35.25
C GLY A 390 3.05 4.19 35.00
N LEU A 391 2.72 3.87 33.76
CA LEU A 391 2.27 2.52 33.38
C LEU A 391 3.44 1.61 32.98
N LYS A 392 3.35 0.33 33.34
CA LYS A 392 4.35 -0.69 33.00
C LYS A 392 4.03 -1.33 31.64
N GLY A 393 5.06 -1.49 30.80
CA GLY A 393 5.00 -2.32 29.59
C GLY A 393 4.51 -1.64 28.30
N LEU A 394 4.16 -0.34 28.35
CA LEU A 394 3.51 0.46 27.30
C LEU A 394 4.39 0.74 26.05
N ALA A 395 4.97 -0.32 25.50
CA ALA A 395 5.73 -0.31 24.26
C ALA A 395 5.08 -1.29 23.26
N PRO A 396 5.21 -1.04 21.95
CA PRO A 396 4.90 -2.04 20.93
C PRO A 396 5.76 -3.28 21.14
N ALA A 397 5.13 -4.40 21.50
CA ALA A 397 5.82 -5.63 21.84
C ALA A 397 5.10 -6.84 21.27
N THR A 398 5.86 -7.87 20.93
CA THR A 398 5.32 -9.23 20.80
C THR A 398 4.84 -9.64 22.18
N ILE A 399 3.63 -10.19 22.27
CA ILE A 399 3.03 -10.53 23.56
C ILE A 399 3.90 -11.55 24.29
N SER A 400 4.32 -11.19 25.50
CA SER A 400 5.07 -12.07 26.39
C SER A 400 4.15 -13.10 27.05
N GLU A 401 4.75 -14.09 27.70
CA GLU A 401 4.05 -15.02 28.58
C GLU A 401 3.20 -14.27 29.60
N GLN A 402 1.98 -14.75 29.82
CA GLN A 402 1.01 -14.14 30.73
C GLN A 402 1.47 -14.34 32.18
N PRO A 403 1.55 -13.28 33.00
CA PRO A 403 1.88 -13.44 34.40
C PRO A 403 0.86 -14.37 35.11
N PRO A 404 1.31 -15.29 35.98
CA PRO A 404 0.40 -16.15 36.72
C PRO A 404 -0.60 -15.33 37.55
N GLY A 405 -1.87 -15.77 37.56
CA GLY A 405 -2.92 -15.13 38.35
C GLY A 405 -3.47 -13.82 37.76
N THR A 406 -3.10 -13.44 36.53
CA THR A 406 -3.69 -12.30 35.84
C THR A 406 -4.74 -12.71 34.82
N LEU A 407 -5.69 -11.81 34.53
CA LEU A 407 -6.60 -11.89 33.40
C LEU A 407 -6.01 -11.08 32.24
N ARG A 408 -5.90 -11.70 31.07
CA ARG A 408 -5.46 -11.03 29.85
C ARG A 408 -6.66 -10.52 29.05
N ILE A 409 -6.80 -9.20 29.01
CA ILE A 409 -7.90 -8.50 28.35
C ILE A 409 -7.39 -7.89 27.04
N VAL A 410 -8.08 -8.19 25.94
CA VAL A 410 -7.84 -7.61 24.62
C VAL A 410 -8.94 -6.59 24.32
N MET A 411 -8.56 -5.37 23.93
CA MET A 411 -9.50 -4.27 23.69
C MET A 411 -9.37 -3.73 22.27
N VAL A 412 -10.52 -3.57 21.61
CA VAL A 412 -10.66 -2.92 20.29
C VAL A 412 -11.92 -2.06 20.26
N ALA A 413 -11.92 -1.02 19.45
CA ALA A 413 -13.09 -0.19 19.15
C ALA A 413 -12.95 0.40 17.74
N ASP A 414 -14.04 0.93 17.19
CA ASP A 414 -14.02 1.74 15.96
C ASP A 414 -13.39 0.98 14.77
N THR A 415 -13.83 -0.26 14.56
CA THR A 415 -13.33 -1.08 13.46
C THR A 415 -13.99 -0.74 12.13
N HIS A 416 -15.21 -0.18 12.11
CA HIS A 416 -15.93 0.27 10.91
C HIS A 416 -15.90 -0.71 9.72
N CYS A 417 -16.27 -1.97 9.95
CA CYS A 417 -16.22 -3.07 8.98
C CYS A 417 -14.80 -3.46 8.51
N ARG A 418 -13.75 -3.10 9.27
CA ARG A 418 -12.34 -3.43 8.98
C ARG A 418 -11.76 -4.48 9.93
N HIS A 419 -12.58 -5.10 10.79
CA HIS A 419 -12.17 -6.11 11.78
C HIS A 419 -11.39 -7.30 11.19
N ARG A 420 -11.69 -7.71 9.96
CA ARG A 420 -10.92 -8.78 9.26
C ARG A 420 -9.48 -8.41 8.91
N GLN A 421 -9.12 -7.13 8.99
CA GLN A 421 -7.75 -6.65 8.75
C GLN A 421 -6.89 -6.70 10.02
N LEU A 422 -7.49 -7.04 11.16
CA LEU A 422 -6.81 -7.07 12.45
C LEU A 422 -6.18 -8.44 12.69
N SER A 423 -4.93 -8.41 13.14
CA SER A 423 -4.27 -9.57 13.72
C SER A 423 -4.59 -9.56 15.22
N MET A 424 -5.48 -10.45 15.63
CA MET A 424 -5.98 -10.49 16.99
C MET A 424 -5.01 -11.26 17.91
N PRO A 425 -4.56 -10.65 19.01
CA PRO A 425 -3.64 -11.29 19.94
C PRO A 425 -4.29 -12.39 20.79
N PRO A 426 -3.52 -13.33 21.35
CA PRO A 426 -4.06 -14.26 22.35
C PRO A 426 -4.49 -13.51 23.62
N GLY A 427 -5.56 -13.97 24.25
CA GLY A 427 -6.07 -13.45 25.52
C GLY A 427 -7.27 -14.23 26.04
N ASP A 428 -7.76 -13.84 27.21
CA ASP A 428 -8.87 -14.52 27.90
C ASP A 428 -10.22 -13.86 27.56
N LEU A 429 -10.24 -12.51 27.60
CA LEU A 429 -11.44 -11.68 27.43
C LEU A 429 -11.24 -10.68 26.31
N LEU A 430 -12.16 -10.64 25.34
CA LEU A 430 -12.23 -9.58 24.33
C LEU A 430 -13.28 -8.54 24.71
N LEU A 431 -12.89 -7.27 24.70
CA LEU A 431 -13.79 -6.12 24.81
C LEU A 431 -13.85 -5.39 23.46
N VAL A 432 -15.07 -5.20 22.94
CA VAL A 432 -15.35 -4.38 21.76
C VAL A 432 -16.15 -3.16 22.17
N CYS A 433 -15.55 -1.97 22.07
CA CYS A 433 -16.11 -0.73 22.62
C CYS A 433 -16.89 0.12 21.59
N GLY A 434 -17.70 -0.52 20.75
CA GLY A 434 -18.56 0.14 19.75
C GLY A 434 -17.90 0.42 18.40
N ASP A 435 -18.74 0.88 17.47
CA ASP A 435 -18.41 1.23 16.08
C ASP A 435 -17.75 0.11 15.29
N PHE A 436 -18.32 -1.09 15.43
CA PHE A 436 -17.87 -2.24 14.68
C PHE A 436 -18.39 -2.23 13.22
N THR A 437 -19.45 -1.48 12.94
CA THR A 437 -20.06 -1.29 11.61
C THR A 437 -19.85 0.13 11.06
N LYS A 438 -20.33 0.39 9.83
CA LYS A 438 -20.39 1.76 9.29
C LYS A 438 -21.77 2.37 9.47
N SER A 439 -22.83 1.57 9.45
CA SER A 439 -24.17 2.11 9.67
C SER A 439 -25.14 1.10 10.30
N GLY A 440 -24.64 0.01 10.86
CA GLY A 440 -25.47 -1.03 11.49
C GLY A 440 -26.32 -1.82 10.50
N LEU A 441 -25.94 -1.88 9.22
CA LEU A 441 -26.66 -2.74 8.26
C LEU A 441 -26.55 -4.22 8.63
N ARG A 442 -27.57 -5.00 8.29
CA ARG A 442 -27.62 -6.46 8.56
C ARG A 442 -26.33 -7.16 8.13
N GLU A 443 -25.91 -6.95 6.87
CA GLU A 443 -24.72 -7.59 6.31
C GLU A 443 -23.44 -7.23 7.08
N GLU A 444 -23.33 -5.99 7.55
CA GLU A 444 -22.18 -5.53 8.34
C GLU A 444 -22.14 -6.21 9.71
N VAL A 445 -23.30 -6.33 10.36
CA VAL A 445 -23.45 -7.00 11.65
C VAL A 445 -23.20 -8.50 11.52
N GLU A 446 -23.69 -9.15 10.45
CA GLU A 446 -23.46 -10.56 10.17
C GLU A 446 -21.98 -10.85 9.90
N ASP A 447 -21.30 -10.01 9.12
CA ASP A 447 -19.86 -10.15 8.86
C ASP A 447 -19.03 -9.98 10.14
N PHE A 448 -19.39 -9.00 10.97
CA PHE A 448 -18.74 -8.78 12.27
C PHE A 448 -18.97 -9.95 13.23
N ALA A 449 -20.20 -10.46 13.30
CA ALA A 449 -20.53 -11.58 14.16
C ALA A 449 -19.80 -12.87 13.75
N ALA A 450 -19.71 -13.13 12.43
CA ALA A 450 -18.92 -14.25 11.90
C ALA A 450 -17.42 -14.13 12.22
N TRP A 451 -16.89 -12.90 12.26
CA TRP A 451 -15.53 -12.67 12.72
C TRP A 451 -15.36 -12.95 14.21
N LEU A 452 -16.28 -12.48 15.07
CA LEU A 452 -16.23 -12.76 16.51
C LEU A 452 -16.27 -14.26 16.84
N ASP A 453 -17.10 -15.03 16.14
CA ASP A 453 -17.19 -16.50 16.29
C ASP A 453 -15.84 -17.19 16.04
N SER A 454 -15.03 -16.65 15.12
CA SER A 454 -13.75 -17.24 14.74
C SER A 454 -12.65 -17.06 15.79
N LEU A 455 -12.87 -16.21 16.80
CA LEU A 455 -11.85 -15.82 17.76
C LEU A 455 -11.84 -16.72 19.01
N PRO A 456 -10.66 -17.14 19.49
CA PRO A 456 -10.52 -18.18 20.52
C PRO A 456 -10.73 -17.68 21.96
N TYR A 457 -11.16 -16.43 22.18
CA TYR A 457 -11.35 -15.87 23.52
C TYR A 457 -12.42 -16.63 24.31
N THR A 458 -12.20 -16.78 25.62
CA THR A 458 -13.16 -17.45 26.52
C THR A 458 -14.48 -16.71 26.58
N ALA A 459 -14.45 -15.38 26.62
CA ALA A 459 -15.62 -14.53 26.60
C ALA A 459 -15.40 -13.30 25.71
N LYS A 460 -16.49 -12.81 25.10
CA LYS A 460 -16.49 -11.61 24.27
C LYS A 460 -17.57 -10.67 24.79
N VAL A 461 -17.23 -9.44 25.12
CA VAL A 461 -18.16 -8.40 25.54
C VAL A 461 -18.18 -7.31 24.49
N VAL A 462 -19.39 -6.92 24.05
CA VAL A 462 -19.60 -5.95 22.98
C VAL A 462 -20.58 -4.88 23.46
N VAL A 463 -20.25 -3.61 23.23
CA VAL A 463 -21.22 -2.50 23.27
C VAL A 463 -21.36 -1.92 21.87
N ALA A 464 -22.50 -1.30 21.57
CA ALA A 464 -22.71 -0.54 20.34
C ALA A 464 -22.05 0.84 20.41
N GLY A 465 -21.79 1.45 19.26
CA GLY A 465 -21.38 2.83 19.12
C GLY A 465 -22.34 3.66 18.28
N ASN A 466 -21.90 4.84 17.85
CA ASN A 466 -22.73 5.80 17.12
C ASN A 466 -23.04 5.37 15.68
N HIS A 467 -22.26 4.44 15.12
CA HIS A 467 -22.48 3.87 13.79
C HIS A 467 -23.48 2.70 13.79
N GLU A 468 -23.72 2.06 14.93
CA GLU A 468 -24.74 1.00 15.07
C GLU A 468 -26.16 1.60 15.17
N ILE A 469 -26.58 2.42 14.20
CA ILE A 469 -27.87 3.13 14.26
C ILE A 469 -29.09 2.21 14.31
N THR A 470 -28.98 0.96 13.85
CA THR A 470 -30.05 -0.04 13.97
C THR A 470 -30.17 -0.61 15.39
N PHE A 471 -29.21 -0.33 16.27
CA PHE A 471 -29.27 -0.77 17.66
C PHE A 471 -29.98 0.29 18.53
N ASP A 472 -29.94 1.56 18.14
CA ASP A 472 -30.74 2.63 18.75
C ASP A 472 -32.09 2.77 18.02
N HIS A 473 -33.12 2.10 18.51
CA HIS A 473 -34.45 2.11 17.90
C HIS A 473 -35.04 3.53 17.77
N GLY A 474 -34.80 4.40 18.76
CA GLY A 474 -35.32 5.77 18.75
C GLY A 474 -34.65 6.61 17.67
N TYR A 475 -33.32 6.54 17.59
CA TYR A 475 -32.56 7.18 16.53
C TYR A 475 -32.91 6.61 15.16
N TYR A 476 -33.01 5.29 15.02
CA TYR A 476 -33.34 4.64 13.76
C TYR A 476 -34.70 5.08 13.20
N ASN A 477 -35.72 5.12 14.05
CA ASN A 477 -37.07 5.53 13.63
C ASN A 477 -37.11 6.99 13.16
N SER A 478 -36.26 7.86 13.73
CA SER A 478 -36.23 9.29 13.38
C SER A 478 -35.31 9.62 12.20
N LYS A 479 -34.17 8.93 12.06
CA LYS A 479 -33.09 9.28 11.11
C LYS A 479 -32.61 8.12 10.23
N GLY A 480 -33.00 6.87 10.52
CA GLY A 480 -32.52 5.68 9.80
C GLY A 480 -32.83 5.71 8.30
N HIS A 481 -33.95 6.32 7.90
CA HIS A 481 -34.32 6.51 6.49
C HIS A 481 -33.33 7.39 5.70
N VAL A 482 -32.56 8.25 6.37
CA VAL A 482 -31.53 9.08 5.71
C VAL A 482 -30.35 8.22 5.27
N TYR A 483 -29.98 7.24 6.09
CA TYR A 483 -28.78 6.42 5.90
C TYR A 483 -29.05 5.14 5.12
N HIS A 484 -30.24 4.56 5.23
CA HIS A 484 -30.59 3.27 4.60
C HIS A 484 -31.66 3.38 3.51
N LYS A 485 -31.80 4.55 2.87
CA LYS A 485 -32.79 4.80 1.79
C LYS A 485 -32.69 3.85 0.60
N ASP A 486 -31.49 3.34 0.31
CA ASP A 486 -31.19 2.48 -0.84
C ASP A 486 -31.21 0.98 -0.47
N SER A 487 -31.63 0.63 0.76
CA SER A 487 -31.73 -0.78 1.19
C SER A 487 -32.81 -1.50 0.39
N LEU A 488 -32.44 -2.61 -0.26
CA LEU A 488 -33.35 -3.45 -1.04
C LEU A 488 -34.29 -4.27 -0.15
N GLU A 489 -33.93 -4.49 1.12
CA GLU A 489 -34.71 -5.26 2.08
C GLU A 489 -35.31 -4.37 3.18
N PRO A 490 -36.52 -4.72 3.69
CA PRO A 490 -37.08 -4.09 4.88
C PRO A 490 -36.16 -4.29 6.08
N ILE A 491 -35.75 -3.19 6.72
CA ILE A 491 -34.86 -3.23 7.87
C ILE A 491 -35.69 -3.38 9.15
N ASN A 492 -35.42 -4.45 9.91
CA ASN A 492 -35.95 -4.65 11.24
C ASN A 492 -34.82 -4.53 12.29
N PRO A 493 -34.69 -3.36 12.95
CA PRO A 493 -33.70 -3.11 14.00
C PRO A 493 -33.60 -4.21 15.07
N ALA A 494 -34.74 -4.75 15.53
CA ALA A 494 -34.76 -5.77 16.58
C ALA A 494 -34.10 -7.07 16.12
N GLN A 495 -34.38 -7.49 14.87
CA GLN A 495 -33.76 -8.68 14.30
C GLN A 495 -32.26 -8.51 14.07
N ILE A 496 -31.80 -7.29 13.74
CA ILE A 496 -30.38 -7.02 13.53
C ILE A 496 -29.62 -7.07 14.85
N LYS A 497 -30.15 -6.45 15.92
CA LYS A 497 -29.55 -6.52 17.26
C LYS A 497 -29.43 -7.97 17.77
N GLU A 498 -30.46 -8.79 17.52
CA GLU A 498 -30.50 -10.20 17.91
C GLU A 498 -29.37 -11.04 17.29
N ILE A 499 -28.82 -10.62 16.14
CA ILE A 499 -27.68 -11.30 15.49
C ILE A 499 -26.48 -11.37 16.42
N ILE A 500 -26.28 -10.36 17.27
CA ILE A 500 -25.21 -10.31 18.26
C ILE A 500 -25.71 -10.82 19.62
N ALA A 501 -26.84 -10.29 20.10
CA ALA A 501 -27.33 -10.57 21.46
C ALA A 501 -27.73 -12.04 21.68
N GLY A 502 -28.17 -12.74 20.63
CA GLY A 502 -28.60 -14.14 20.71
C GLY A 502 -27.47 -15.18 20.66
N ARG A 503 -26.19 -14.77 20.62
CA ARG A 503 -25.05 -15.67 20.41
C ARG A 503 -24.45 -16.19 21.72
N ALA A 504 -24.32 -17.51 21.82
CA ALA A 504 -23.68 -18.14 22.97
C ALA A 504 -22.19 -17.75 23.10
N GLY A 505 -21.78 -17.32 24.30
CA GLY A 505 -20.39 -16.89 24.58
C GLY A 505 -20.04 -15.46 24.14
N LEU A 506 -21.02 -14.72 23.61
CA LEU A 506 -20.94 -13.30 23.29
C LEU A 506 -21.96 -12.55 24.16
N HIS A 507 -21.50 -11.52 24.86
CA HIS A 507 -22.34 -10.68 25.71
C HIS A 507 -22.45 -9.28 25.11
N TYR A 508 -23.60 -8.96 24.53
CA TYR A 508 -23.94 -7.59 24.17
C TYR A 508 -24.49 -6.86 25.40
N LEU A 509 -23.95 -5.69 25.73
CA LEU A 509 -24.37 -4.91 26.89
C LEU A 509 -24.89 -3.53 26.46
N GLU A 510 -26.05 -3.15 26.98
CA GLU A 510 -26.70 -1.87 26.73
C GLU A 510 -27.27 -1.30 28.04
N ASP A 511 -26.43 -0.54 28.76
CA ASP A 511 -26.74 0.01 30.09
C ASP A 511 -26.95 -1.08 31.17
N GLU A 512 -26.21 -2.18 31.05
CA GLU A 512 -26.38 -3.40 31.84
C GLU A 512 -25.09 -3.86 32.54
N LEU A 513 -25.26 -4.57 33.66
CA LEU A 513 -24.18 -5.22 34.43
C LEU A 513 -24.12 -6.71 34.11
N LEU A 514 -22.93 -7.19 33.76
CA LEU A 514 -22.60 -8.59 33.59
C LEU A 514 -21.68 -9.06 34.71
N GLU A 515 -22.03 -10.16 35.38
CA GLU A 515 -21.11 -10.90 36.24
C GLU A 515 -20.51 -12.07 35.45
N LEU A 516 -19.23 -11.97 35.10
CA LEU A 516 -18.54 -12.95 34.27
C LEU A 516 -17.58 -13.80 35.11
N ARG A 517 -17.78 -15.12 35.09
CA ARG A 517 -16.88 -16.08 35.75
C ARG A 517 -15.97 -16.76 34.73
N ILE A 518 -14.66 -16.56 34.90
CA ILE A 518 -13.60 -17.23 34.12
C ILE A 518 -12.75 -18.00 35.15
N GLY A 519 -12.76 -19.33 35.18
CA GLY A 519 -12.08 -20.09 36.26
C GLY A 519 -12.82 -20.06 37.61
N GLU A 520 -12.69 -21.12 38.40
CA GLU A 520 -13.42 -21.31 39.67
C GLU A 520 -12.64 -20.78 40.88
N GLU A 521 -11.34 -20.62 40.73
CA GLU A 521 -10.38 -20.23 41.76
C GLU A 521 -10.30 -18.72 42.00
N PHE A 522 -11.17 -17.94 41.36
CA PHE A 522 -11.18 -16.47 41.40
C PHE A 522 -12.61 -15.93 41.53
N SER A 523 -12.74 -14.71 42.09
CA SER A 523 -14.03 -14.02 42.13
C SER A 523 -14.54 -13.66 40.71
N PRO A 524 -15.88 -13.60 40.50
CA PRO A 524 -16.47 -13.11 39.26
C PRO A 524 -16.04 -11.67 38.95
N ILE A 525 -15.89 -11.37 37.67
CA ILE A 525 -15.55 -10.03 37.17
C ILE A 525 -16.85 -9.32 36.84
N ARG A 526 -17.06 -8.12 37.39
CA ARG A 526 -18.25 -7.31 37.14
C ARG A 526 -18.00 -6.27 36.07
N ILE A 527 -18.67 -6.43 34.94
CA ILE A 527 -18.50 -5.63 33.74
C ILE A 527 -19.79 -4.85 33.47
N PHE A 528 -19.74 -3.52 33.55
CA PHE A 528 -20.86 -2.68 33.16
C PHE A 528 -20.62 -2.14 31.75
N GLY A 529 -21.58 -2.30 30.85
CA GLY A 529 -21.47 -1.88 29.46
C GLY A 529 -22.56 -0.88 29.06
N SER A 530 -22.19 0.20 28.37
CA SER A 530 -23.12 1.21 27.87
C SER A 530 -22.68 1.72 26.49
N PRO A 531 -23.57 1.83 25.49
CA PRO A 531 -23.23 2.44 24.21
C PRO A 531 -23.16 3.98 24.28
N SER A 532 -23.34 4.56 25.48
CA SER A 532 -23.41 6.00 25.68
C SER A 532 -22.14 6.74 25.24
N GLN A 533 -22.35 7.97 24.79
CA GLN A 533 -21.30 8.90 24.40
C GLN A 533 -21.66 10.34 24.81
N GLY A 534 -20.69 11.25 24.64
CA GLY A 534 -20.84 12.68 24.92
C GLY A 534 -21.64 13.42 23.83
N PRO A 535 -21.85 14.73 24.00
CA PRO A 535 -22.49 15.57 22.99
C PRO A 535 -21.56 15.89 21.81
N PHE A 536 -22.13 15.95 20.60
CA PHE A 536 -21.44 16.32 19.37
C PHE A 536 -21.54 17.83 19.08
N PHE A 537 -20.50 18.38 18.46
CA PHE A 537 -20.50 19.76 17.96
C PHE A 537 -21.10 19.92 16.56
N SER A 538 -21.36 18.82 15.83
CA SER A 538 -21.85 18.85 14.44
C SER A 538 -23.13 18.04 14.20
N ASP A 539 -24.12 18.68 13.56
CA ASP A 539 -25.43 18.09 13.21
C ASP A 539 -25.39 17.06 12.06
N HIS A 540 -24.22 16.79 11.49
CA HIS A 540 -24.05 16.03 10.23
C HIS A 540 -23.45 14.62 10.43
N SER A 541 -23.29 14.15 11.67
CA SER A 541 -22.71 12.84 12.00
C SER A 541 -23.77 11.84 12.48
N MET A 542 -23.52 10.55 12.25
CA MET A 542 -24.33 9.48 12.85
C MET A 542 -24.17 9.55 14.36
N ALA A 543 -25.27 9.68 15.08
CA ALA A 543 -25.26 10.04 16.51
C ALA A 543 -26.18 9.13 17.34
N ALA A 544 -26.32 7.85 16.95
CA ALA A 544 -27.01 6.87 17.78
C ALA A 544 -26.38 6.85 19.18
N PHE A 545 -27.20 6.68 20.21
CA PHE A 545 -26.79 6.70 21.62
C PHE A 545 -26.11 8.02 22.08
N GLY A 546 -26.13 9.08 21.26
CA GLY A 546 -25.62 10.41 21.58
C GLY A 546 -26.55 11.21 22.50
N ARG A 547 -25.98 12.12 23.29
CA ARG A 547 -26.73 13.07 24.14
C ARG A 547 -26.60 14.49 23.61
N SER A 548 -27.65 15.29 23.71
CA SER A 548 -27.54 16.73 23.50
C SER A 548 -26.76 17.39 24.64
N PHE A 549 -26.26 18.62 24.43
CA PHE A 549 -25.61 19.40 25.49
C PHE A 549 -26.50 19.59 26.73
N GLU A 550 -27.82 19.75 26.53
CA GLU A 550 -28.78 19.86 27.64
C GLU A 550 -28.96 18.53 28.39
N GLN A 551 -29.04 17.41 27.68
CA GLN A 551 -29.12 16.08 28.28
C GLN A 551 -27.83 15.73 29.05
N GLU A 552 -26.68 16.15 28.55
CA GLU A 552 -25.39 16.00 29.24
C GLU A 552 -25.34 16.80 30.54
N ALA A 553 -25.81 18.05 30.53
CA ALA A 553 -25.87 18.87 31.74
C ALA A 553 -26.81 18.27 32.81
N LYS A 554 -27.98 17.77 32.39
CA LYS A 554 -28.92 17.08 33.29
C LYS A 554 -28.33 15.80 33.88
N ALA A 555 -27.68 14.98 33.05
CA ALA A 555 -27.01 13.76 33.49
C ALA A 555 -25.89 14.08 34.50
N GLN A 556 -25.10 15.13 34.24
CA GLN A 556 -24.07 15.56 35.18
C GLN A 556 -24.68 15.93 36.55
N ALA A 557 -25.73 16.75 36.55
CA ALA A 557 -26.42 17.15 37.79
C ALA A 557 -27.00 15.94 38.54
N ALA A 558 -27.55 14.96 37.83
CA ALA A 558 -28.07 13.74 38.45
C ALA A 558 -26.97 12.93 39.14
N VAL A 559 -25.84 12.69 38.46
CA VAL A 559 -24.68 11.96 39.04
C VAL A 559 -24.16 12.68 40.29
N GLU A 560 -24.08 14.01 40.24
CA GLU A 560 -23.70 14.85 41.38
C GLU A 560 -24.71 14.76 42.54
N ALA A 561 -26.00 14.65 42.24
CA ALA A 561 -27.07 14.45 43.22
C ALA A 561 -27.15 13.02 43.80
N GLY A 562 -26.25 12.12 43.41
CA GLY A 562 -26.16 10.77 43.97
C GLY A 562 -26.54 9.65 43.01
N ALA A 563 -27.00 9.97 41.81
CA ALA A 563 -27.34 8.99 40.78
C ALA A 563 -26.15 8.07 40.41
N GLY A 564 -26.49 6.93 39.81
CA GLY A 564 -25.55 5.93 39.30
C GLY A 564 -24.88 6.35 37.98
N TRP A 565 -24.79 5.42 37.01
CA TRP A 565 -24.17 5.69 35.71
C TRP A 565 -25.08 6.46 34.76
N PRO A 566 -24.57 7.42 33.97
CA PRO A 566 -25.33 8.03 32.89
C PRO A 566 -25.54 7.03 31.75
N THR A 567 -26.79 6.84 31.32
CA THR A 567 -27.21 5.89 30.27
C THR A 567 -27.44 6.59 28.93
N ALA A 568 -27.58 5.82 27.85
CA ALA A 568 -27.85 6.37 26.53
C ALA A 568 -29.30 6.87 26.40
N GLY A 569 -29.51 8.08 25.87
CA GLY A 569 -30.84 8.62 25.53
C GLY A 569 -31.75 9.08 26.69
N ASP A 570 -31.66 8.49 27.89
CA ASP A 570 -32.55 8.79 29.02
C ASP A 570 -31.76 9.31 30.25
N CYS A 571 -31.42 10.61 30.24
CA CYS A 571 -30.59 11.27 31.27
C CYS A 571 -31.11 11.19 32.73
N CYS A 572 -32.34 10.68 32.92
CA CYS A 572 -33.00 10.52 34.21
C CYS A 572 -32.93 9.08 34.75
N LYS A 573 -32.57 8.09 33.93
CA LYS A 573 -32.37 6.71 34.37
C LYS A 573 -30.90 6.48 34.66
N SER A 574 -30.53 6.58 35.92
CA SER A 574 -29.22 6.11 36.38
C SER A 574 -29.33 4.70 36.93
N THR A 575 -28.48 3.78 36.50
CA THR A 575 -28.42 2.43 37.07
C THR A 575 -27.57 2.46 38.34
N PRO A 576 -28.14 2.21 39.53
CA PRO A 576 -27.35 2.05 40.75
C PRO A 576 -26.56 0.74 40.63
N VAL A 577 -25.24 0.81 40.75
CA VAL A 577 -24.37 -0.37 40.73
C VAL A 577 -23.45 -0.32 41.94
N GLU A 578 -23.48 -1.36 42.76
CA GLU A 578 -22.76 -1.39 44.05
C GLU A 578 -21.24 -1.49 43.87
N SER A 579 -20.76 -2.12 42.81
CA SER A 579 -19.34 -2.08 42.41
C SER A 579 -19.08 -2.70 41.04
N ILE A 580 -18.10 -2.13 40.31
CA ILE A 580 -17.72 -2.52 38.95
C ILE A 580 -16.21 -2.70 38.89
N ASP A 581 -15.79 -3.77 38.23
CA ASP A 581 -14.38 -4.03 37.92
C ASP A 581 -14.00 -3.40 36.57
N ILE A 582 -14.85 -3.58 35.55
CA ILE A 582 -14.63 -3.09 34.19
C ILE A 582 -15.84 -2.26 33.72
N LEU A 583 -15.59 -1.03 33.29
CA LEU A 583 -16.56 -0.20 32.59
C LEU A 583 -16.23 -0.22 31.09
N VAL A 584 -17.22 -0.52 30.26
CA VAL A 584 -17.11 -0.43 28.80
C VAL A 584 -18.10 0.62 28.31
N THR A 585 -17.60 1.70 27.72
CA THR A 585 -18.44 2.70 27.03
C THR A 585 -18.01 2.87 25.59
N HIS A 586 -18.86 3.41 24.73
CA HIS A 586 -18.39 3.82 23.41
C HIS A 586 -17.60 5.12 23.48
N GLY A 587 -18.21 6.18 24.04
CA GLY A 587 -17.57 7.48 24.17
C GLY A 587 -16.66 7.59 25.40
N PRO A 588 -15.64 8.46 25.36
CA PRO A 588 -14.72 8.68 26.48
C PRO A 588 -15.33 9.55 27.60
N ALA A 589 -14.71 9.49 28.78
CA ALA A 589 -14.93 10.48 29.84
C ALA A 589 -14.22 11.80 29.51
N TYR A 590 -14.83 12.94 29.88
CA TYR A 590 -14.31 14.27 29.55
C TYR A 590 -12.87 14.50 30.07
N GLY A 591 -11.98 14.92 29.19
CA GLY A 591 -10.56 15.17 29.47
C GLY A 591 -9.69 13.91 29.56
N ILE A 592 -10.21 12.74 29.21
CA ILE A 592 -9.49 11.46 29.24
C ILE A 592 -9.52 10.81 27.86
N CYS A 593 -8.39 10.88 27.14
CA CYS A 593 -8.23 10.28 25.80
C CYS A 593 -9.35 10.69 24.82
N ASP A 594 -9.81 11.95 24.89
CA ASP A 594 -10.98 12.50 24.19
C ASP A 594 -10.70 13.81 23.45
N LEU A 595 -9.43 14.11 23.21
CA LEU A 595 -9.02 15.27 22.44
C LEU A 595 -9.32 15.03 20.96
N SER A 596 -10.22 15.81 20.35
CA SER A 596 -10.55 15.69 18.92
C SER A 596 -9.66 16.59 18.05
N SER A 597 -9.69 16.37 16.74
CA SER A 597 -9.07 17.27 15.76
C SER A 597 -9.88 18.55 15.51
N GLU A 598 -11.07 18.67 16.08
CA GLU A 598 -11.86 19.89 16.04
C GLU A 598 -11.26 20.95 16.95
N HIS A 599 -11.48 22.23 16.62
CA HIS A 599 -10.97 23.34 17.39
C HIS A 599 -12.10 24.09 18.10
N GLU A 600 -11.86 24.49 19.35
CA GLU A 600 -12.63 25.54 20.02
C GLU A 600 -12.49 26.86 19.26
N GLN A 601 -13.42 27.80 19.49
CA GLN A 601 -13.43 29.11 18.83
C GLN A 601 -12.13 29.91 19.01
N ASP A 602 -11.32 29.60 20.03
CA ASP A 602 -10.04 30.23 20.33
C ASP A 602 -8.81 29.47 19.75
N GLY A 603 -9.05 28.44 18.94
CA GLY A 603 -8.01 27.65 18.26
C GLY A 603 -7.40 26.53 19.08
N ARG A 604 -7.87 26.26 20.30
CA ARG A 604 -7.48 25.07 21.09
C ARG A 604 -8.17 23.81 20.54
N ALA A 605 -7.59 22.63 20.72
CA ALA A 605 -8.28 21.39 20.35
C ALA A 605 -9.45 21.11 21.32
N ALA A 606 -10.57 20.62 20.79
CA ALA A 606 -11.82 20.44 21.54
C ALA A 606 -11.89 19.08 22.26
N PHE A 607 -12.62 19.05 23.38
CA PHE A 607 -12.96 17.81 24.11
C PHE A 607 -14.33 17.30 23.73
N ALA A 608 -14.39 16.02 23.38
CA ALA A 608 -15.63 15.35 23.01
C ALA A 608 -16.16 14.38 24.09
N GLY A 609 -15.44 14.19 25.20
CA GLY A 609 -15.86 13.26 26.25
C GLY A 609 -17.00 13.75 27.13
N SER A 610 -17.66 12.84 27.84
CA SER A 610 -18.78 13.15 28.74
C SER A 610 -18.30 13.58 30.15
N LYS A 611 -18.77 14.74 30.61
CA LYS A 611 -18.56 15.26 31.97
C LYS A 611 -19.32 14.45 33.01
N ALA A 612 -20.56 14.04 32.68
CA ALA A 612 -21.35 13.16 33.54
C ALA A 612 -20.63 11.81 33.76
N LEU A 613 -20.07 11.24 32.69
CA LEU A 613 -19.32 9.99 32.75
C LEU A 613 -18.05 10.13 33.61
N LEU A 614 -17.29 11.21 33.43
CA LEU A 614 -16.12 11.49 34.28
C LEU A 614 -16.47 11.47 35.78
N LYS A 615 -17.54 12.17 36.17
CA LYS A 615 -18.00 12.22 37.57
C LYS A 615 -18.37 10.82 38.09
N ALA A 616 -19.07 10.03 37.28
CA ALA A 616 -19.46 8.67 37.64
C ALA A 616 -18.24 7.75 37.81
N VAL A 617 -17.26 7.83 36.90
CA VAL A 617 -16.02 7.04 36.98
C VAL A 617 -15.22 7.39 38.24
N LEU A 618 -15.05 8.69 38.54
CA LEU A 618 -14.30 9.12 39.72
C LEU A 618 -14.99 8.71 41.04
N LYS A 619 -16.32 8.60 41.04
CA LYS A 619 -17.11 8.14 42.19
C LYS A 619 -17.02 6.62 42.37
N GLN A 620 -17.23 5.85 41.31
CA GLN A 620 -17.32 4.39 41.36
C GLN A 620 -15.97 3.66 41.31
N LYS A 621 -14.96 4.29 40.73
CA LYS A 621 -13.57 3.81 40.64
C LYS A 621 -13.50 2.38 40.07
N PRO A 622 -13.96 2.13 38.83
CA PRO A 622 -13.71 0.87 38.14
C PRO A 622 -12.20 0.66 37.99
N VAL A 623 -11.75 -0.60 37.96
CA VAL A 623 -10.32 -0.90 37.74
C VAL A 623 -9.93 -0.54 36.31
N LEU A 624 -10.80 -0.83 35.34
CA LEU A 624 -10.61 -0.53 33.92
C LEU A 624 -11.82 0.20 33.35
N HIS A 625 -11.60 1.27 32.59
CA HIS A 625 -12.57 1.93 31.73
C HIS A 625 -12.07 1.84 30.27
N ALA A 626 -12.71 0.98 29.47
CA ALA A 626 -12.39 0.78 28.07
C ALA A 626 -13.41 1.48 27.16
N PHE A 627 -12.93 2.18 26.14
CA PHE A 627 -13.75 2.97 25.21
C PHE A 627 -13.08 3.18 23.86
N GLY A 628 -13.75 3.91 22.96
CA GLY A 628 -13.30 4.25 21.61
C GLY A 628 -13.77 5.65 21.19
N HIS A 629 -14.40 5.75 20.02
CA HIS A 629 -15.07 6.91 19.44
C HIS A 629 -14.15 8.05 18.99
N ILE A 630 -13.33 8.57 19.89
CA ILE A 630 -12.39 9.65 19.59
C ILE A 630 -11.10 9.04 19.10
N HIS A 631 -10.99 8.88 17.79
CA HIS A 631 -9.86 8.22 17.14
C HIS A 631 -8.53 8.87 17.60
N GLU A 632 -8.42 10.18 17.56
CA GLU A 632 -7.24 10.95 17.97
C GLU A 632 -6.73 10.60 19.38
N GLY A 633 -7.63 10.15 20.25
CA GLY A 633 -7.38 9.81 21.64
C GLY A 633 -6.81 8.42 21.90
N TYR A 634 -6.59 7.58 20.88
CA TYR A 634 -6.06 6.22 21.04
C TYR A 634 -4.86 6.14 22.02
N GLY A 635 -4.98 5.26 23.01
CA GLY A 635 -3.92 5.04 24.00
C GLY A 635 -4.45 4.74 25.40
N VAL A 636 -3.52 4.71 26.36
CA VAL A 636 -3.80 4.34 27.75
C VAL A 636 -3.40 5.48 28.70
N ARG A 637 -4.23 5.73 29.71
CA ARG A 637 -3.96 6.61 30.84
C ARG A 637 -4.34 5.92 32.14
N ALA A 638 -3.81 6.36 33.27
CA ALA A 638 -4.15 5.78 34.57
C ALA A 638 -4.06 6.79 35.71
N ASN A 639 -5.08 6.84 36.54
CA ASN A 639 -5.02 7.51 37.84
C ASN A 639 -4.76 6.49 38.95
N ALA A 640 -4.87 6.90 40.21
CA ALA A 640 -4.59 6.05 41.38
C ALA A 640 -5.55 4.83 41.56
N SER A 641 -6.59 4.67 40.74
CA SER A 641 -7.55 3.56 40.89
C SER A 641 -8.08 2.97 39.59
N THR A 642 -7.90 3.64 38.46
CA THR A 642 -8.58 3.34 37.20
C THR A 642 -7.62 3.48 36.03
N TYR A 643 -7.56 2.45 35.20
CA TYR A 643 -6.96 2.50 33.87
C TYR A 643 -8.01 2.94 32.85
N PHE A 644 -7.65 3.89 31.99
CA PHE A 644 -8.49 4.39 30.91
C PHE A 644 -7.87 3.99 29.58
N VAL A 645 -8.62 3.27 28.75
CA VAL A 645 -8.12 2.71 27.49
C VAL A 645 -9.01 3.15 26.35
N ASN A 646 -8.50 4.07 25.52
CA ASN A 646 -9.07 4.34 24.22
C ASN A 646 -8.48 3.35 23.21
N SER A 647 -9.32 2.44 22.73
CA SER A 647 -8.96 1.33 21.85
C SER A 647 -9.38 1.54 20.39
N ALA A 648 -9.66 2.78 19.98
CA ALA A 648 -10.06 3.13 18.62
C ALA A 648 -9.02 2.69 17.57
N ILE A 649 -9.36 1.66 16.78
CA ILE A 649 -8.44 1.00 15.85
C ILE A 649 -8.23 1.81 14.58
N CYS A 650 -9.31 2.39 14.06
CA CYS A 650 -9.25 3.23 12.89
C CYS A 650 -8.65 4.61 13.22
N SER A 651 -7.81 5.12 12.32
CA SER A 651 -7.37 6.51 12.38
C SER A 651 -8.51 7.48 12.03
N GLU A 652 -8.24 8.78 12.13
CA GLU A 652 -9.13 9.88 11.75
C GLU A 652 -9.59 9.81 10.26
N ARG A 653 -8.99 8.90 9.47
CA ARG A 653 -9.35 8.61 8.07
C ARG A 653 -10.05 7.26 7.87
N TYR A 654 -10.52 6.61 8.93
CA TYR A 654 -11.18 5.30 8.89
C TYR A 654 -10.30 4.17 8.34
N ILE A 655 -9.00 4.21 8.67
CA ILE A 655 -8.04 3.19 8.25
C ILE A 655 -7.54 2.45 9.49
N PRO A 656 -7.59 1.10 9.56
CA PRO A 656 -7.22 0.33 10.74
C PRO A 656 -5.69 0.31 10.95
N GLN A 657 -5.17 1.39 11.54
CA GLN A 657 -3.75 1.64 11.69
C GLN A 657 -3.20 1.34 13.08
N ARG A 658 -4.07 1.22 14.08
CA ARG A 658 -3.66 1.07 15.47
C ARG A 658 -3.76 -0.39 15.89
N LEU A 659 -2.89 -0.76 16.82
CA LEU A 659 -2.82 -2.13 17.31
C LEU A 659 -3.89 -2.37 18.37
N PRO A 660 -4.42 -3.59 18.49
CA PRO A 660 -5.20 -3.96 19.68
C PRO A 660 -4.39 -3.67 20.96
N ILE A 661 -5.05 -3.09 21.95
CA ILE A 661 -4.45 -2.84 23.26
C ILE A 661 -4.72 -4.08 24.11
N VAL A 662 -3.67 -4.60 24.74
CA VAL A 662 -3.76 -5.76 25.63
C VAL A 662 -3.33 -5.34 27.02
N CYS A 663 -4.03 -5.80 28.06
CA CYS A 663 -3.57 -5.66 29.42
C CYS A 663 -3.67 -6.95 30.22
N ASP A 664 -2.71 -7.11 31.15
CA ASP A 664 -2.71 -8.17 32.14
C ASP A 664 -3.01 -7.53 33.51
N LEU A 665 -4.17 -7.86 34.08
CA LEU A 665 -4.65 -7.34 35.37
C LEU A 665 -4.75 -8.46 36.41
N LEU A 666 -4.30 -8.21 37.64
CA LEU A 666 -4.33 -9.21 38.70
C LEU A 666 -5.77 -9.57 39.10
N ARG A 667 -6.02 -10.88 39.18
CA ARG A 667 -7.31 -11.42 39.60
C ARG A 667 -7.40 -11.50 41.12
N ALA A 668 -8.61 -11.25 41.62
CA ALA A 668 -8.92 -11.36 43.03
C ALA A 668 -9.27 -12.81 43.41
N GLY A 669 -8.89 -13.21 44.62
CA GLY A 669 -9.22 -14.53 45.15
C GLY A 669 -10.73 -14.68 45.42
N PRO A 670 -11.23 -15.91 45.61
CA PRO A 670 -12.66 -16.24 45.56
C PRO A 670 -13.50 -15.67 46.72
N GLN A 671 -12.88 -15.03 47.71
CA GLN A 671 -13.54 -14.40 48.87
C GLN A 671 -13.55 -12.86 48.78
N GLU A 672 -12.96 -12.28 47.74
CA GLU A 672 -12.91 -10.82 47.58
C GLU A 672 -14.16 -10.30 46.87
N ALA A 673 -14.62 -9.12 47.32
CA ALA A 673 -15.83 -8.48 46.79
C ALA A 673 -15.69 -7.96 45.35
N ARG A 674 -14.47 -7.78 44.84
CA ARG A 674 -14.16 -7.35 43.46
C ARG A 674 -13.45 -8.50 42.73
N GLY A 675 -13.63 -8.61 41.42
CA GLY A 675 -12.98 -9.64 40.61
C GLY A 675 -11.55 -9.29 40.17
N LEU A 676 -11.20 -7.99 40.18
CA LEU A 676 -9.90 -7.49 39.76
C LEU A 676 -9.28 -6.56 40.82
N ARG A 677 -7.95 -6.53 40.86
CA ARG A 677 -7.16 -5.63 41.71
C ARG A 677 -6.44 -4.58 40.85
N PHE A 678 -6.35 -3.36 41.37
CA PHE A 678 -5.53 -2.30 40.78
C PHE A 678 -4.09 -2.43 41.33
N ASP A 679 -3.12 -2.83 40.49
CA ASP A 679 -1.77 -3.22 40.94
C ASP A 679 -0.62 -2.69 40.06
N GLY A 680 -0.83 -1.60 39.33
CA GLY A 680 0.11 -1.09 38.33
C GLY A 680 0.25 -2.01 37.12
N GLY A 681 -0.88 -2.55 36.65
CA GLY A 681 -1.05 -3.56 35.61
C GLY A 681 -0.20 -3.34 34.34
N ARG A 682 -0.01 -4.41 33.58
CA ARG A 682 0.87 -4.40 32.40
C ARG A 682 0.07 -4.18 31.13
N PHE A 683 0.44 -3.17 30.36
CA PHE A 683 -0.25 -2.79 29.12
C PHE A 683 0.68 -2.96 27.92
N TYR A 684 0.13 -3.43 26.80
CA TYR A 684 0.89 -3.72 25.59
C TYR A 684 0.14 -3.20 24.36
N TYR A 685 0.90 -2.66 23.39
CA TYR A 685 0.42 -2.50 22.02
C TYR A 685 0.79 -3.75 21.23
N ALA A 686 -0.18 -4.66 21.03
CA ALA A 686 0.10 -6.01 20.56
C ALA A 686 0.52 -6.05 19.09
N ARG A 687 1.77 -6.44 18.83
CA ARG A 687 2.25 -6.73 17.47
C ARG A 687 1.92 -8.17 17.07
N PRO A 688 1.70 -8.45 15.77
CA PRO A 688 1.63 -9.82 15.28
C PRO A 688 2.91 -10.58 15.66
N ALA A 689 2.79 -11.81 16.13
CA ALA A 689 3.94 -12.71 16.20
C ALA A 689 4.50 -12.87 14.78
N SER A 690 5.78 -12.56 14.60
CA SER A 690 6.40 -12.54 13.29
C SER A 690 6.45 -13.96 12.70
N ASN A 691 5.66 -14.24 11.65
CA ASN A 691 6.10 -15.14 10.59
C ASN A 691 7.05 -14.35 9.66
N SER A 692 8.13 -13.83 10.23
CA SER A 692 9.24 -13.30 9.46
C SER A 692 10.06 -14.50 9.00
N SER A 693 10.07 -14.76 7.70
CA SER A 693 11.04 -15.66 7.06
C SER A 693 12.49 -15.13 7.10
N TYR A 694 12.71 -13.96 7.71
CA TYR A 694 14.03 -13.37 7.93
C TYR A 694 14.31 -13.25 9.42
N GLY A 695 15.15 -14.15 9.94
CA GLY A 695 15.69 -14.03 11.29
C GLY A 695 16.64 -12.83 11.44
N GLU A 696 16.88 -12.41 12.68
CA GLU A 696 17.60 -11.20 13.13
C GLU A 696 19.04 -11.00 12.59
N SER A 697 19.59 -11.93 11.80
CA SER A 697 20.93 -11.82 11.22
C SER A 697 20.97 -11.74 9.68
N GLY A 698 19.82 -11.73 9.00
CA GLY A 698 19.76 -11.55 7.55
C GLY A 698 20.50 -12.62 6.73
N ARG A 699 20.69 -13.82 7.27
CA ARG A 699 21.18 -15.00 6.52
C ARG A 699 20.17 -16.15 6.65
N PRO A 700 19.86 -16.87 5.55
CA PRO A 700 19.04 -18.07 5.65
C PRO A 700 19.79 -19.13 6.45
N HIS A 701 19.13 -19.70 7.46
CA HIS A 701 19.57 -20.90 8.14
C HIS A 701 19.66 -22.03 7.12
N LYS A 702 20.84 -22.63 6.96
CA LYS A 702 20.96 -23.94 6.30
C LYS A 702 20.45 -25.00 7.28
N GLY A 703 19.15 -25.32 7.19
CA GLY A 703 18.56 -26.49 7.82
C GLY A 703 18.64 -27.68 6.86
N GLN A 704 19.09 -28.81 7.39
CA GLN A 704 19.39 -30.05 6.70
C GLN A 704 18.16 -30.67 6.02
N GLU A 705 18.38 -31.28 4.87
CA GLU A 705 17.46 -32.20 4.20
C GLU A 705 17.32 -33.46 5.07
N GLU A 706 16.10 -33.76 5.52
CA GLU A 706 15.70 -35.13 5.86
C GLU A 706 14.43 -35.46 5.08
N GLU A 707 14.54 -36.53 4.30
CA GLU A 707 13.52 -37.17 3.50
C GLU A 707 12.45 -37.81 4.40
N GLY A 708 11.17 -37.61 4.06
CA GLY A 708 10.04 -38.25 4.76
C GLY A 708 8.76 -38.14 3.94
N GLU A 709 8.11 -39.28 3.75
CA GLU A 709 7.15 -39.61 2.70
C GLU A 709 5.78 -38.89 2.73
N ALA A 710 5.12 -38.95 1.57
CA ALA A 710 3.82 -38.38 1.26
C ALA A 710 2.64 -39.00 2.04
N GLY A 711 1.64 -38.18 2.37
CA GLY A 711 0.29 -38.66 2.71
C GLY A 711 -0.73 -37.57 3.08
N GLY A 712 -1.83 -37.50 2.34
CA GLY A 712 -3.17 -37.12 2.86
C GLY A 712 -3.60 -35.65 2.80
N SER A 713 -4.72 -35.39 2.14
CA SER A 713 -5.25 -34.10 1.69
C SER A 713 -6.07 -33.27 2.70
N SER A 714 -5.97 -31.92 2.58
CA SER A 714 -7.13 -31.02 2.73
C SER A 714 -7.02 -29.70 1.92
N GLY A 715 -7.75 -29.62 0.81
CA GLY A 715 -8.85 -28.65 0.72
C GLY A 715 -8.63 -27.20 0.25
N VAL A 716 -7.43 -26.70 0.04
CA VAL A 716 -7.14 -25.58 -0.88
C VAL A 716 -5.80 -25.92 -1.49
N SER A 717 -5.76 -26.14 -2.80
CA SER A 717 -4.57 -26.64 -3.50
C SER A 717 -3.31 -25.98 -2.96
N SER A 718 -2.32 -26.78 -2.57
CA SER A 718 -0.99 -26.30 -2.22
C SER A 718 -0.44 -25.38 -3.31
N LEU A 719 -0.90 -25.50 -4.57
CA LEU A 719 -0.64 -24.56 -5.66
C LEU A 719 -1.29 -23.19 -5.51
N TYR A 720 -2.46 -23.02 -4.90
CA TYR A 720 -3.05 -21.70 -4.66
C TYR A 720 -2.25 -20.95 -3.58
N VAL A 721 -1.90 -21.63 -2.48
CA VAL A 721 -1.05 -21.06 -1.42
C VAL A 721 0.35 -20.79 -1.96
N ARG A 722 0.92 -21.74 -2.73
CA ARG A 722 2.20 -21.58 -3.41
C ARG A 722 2.18 -20.50 -4.49
N LEU A 723 1.09 -20.32 -5.22
CA LEU A 723 0.87 -19.23 -6.19
C LEU A 723 0.79 -17.88 -5.49
N MET A 724 0.06 -17.79 -4.37
CA MET A 724 0.00 -16.57 -3.57
C MET A 724 1.36 -16.23 -2.96
N HIS A 725 2.14 -17.25 -2.56
CA HIS A 725 3.54 -17.13 -2.16
C HIS A 725 4.44 -16.72 -3.33
N GLU A 726 4.31 -17.33 -4.51
CA GLU A 726 5.15 -17.12 -5.70
C GLU A 726 4.87 -15.76 -6.37
N LEU A 727 3.65 -15.24 -6.27
CA LEU A 727 3.27 -13.87 -6.64
C LEU A 727 3.73 -12.83 -5.61
N HIS A 728 3.91 -13.20 -4.34
CA HIS A 728 4.44 -12.33 -3.28
C HIS A 728 5.97 -12.31 -3.20
N ASP A 729 6.65 -13.43 -3.52
CA ASP A 729 8.08 -13.63 -3.23
C ASP A 729 9.00 -13.52 -4.46
N GLY A 730 8.48 -13.22 -5.66
CA GLY A 730 9.29 -12.83 -6.83
C GLY A 730 10.47 -13.75 -7.14
N ARG A 731 10.23 -15.01 -7.56
CA ARG A 731 11.31 -15.92 -7.98
C ARG A 731 11.76 -15.67 -9.44
N PRO A 732 13.05 -15.39 -9.70
CA PRO A 732 13.57 -15.12 -11.04
C PRO A 732 13.50 -16.29 -12.05
N GLU A 733 13.37 -17.51 -11.54
CA GLU A 733 13.58 -18.77 -12.28
C GLU A 733 12.40 -19.12 -13.20
N LEU A 734 11.24 -18.49 -12.97
CA LEU A 734 10.02 -18.66 -13.77
C LEU A 734 9.88 -17.58 -14.86
N HIS A 735 10.79 -16.60 -14.91
CA HIS A 735 10.83 -15.59 -15.95
C HIS A 735 11.59 -16.13 -17.16
N THR A 736 10.91 -16.33 -18.29
CA THR A 736 11.61 -16.26 -19.56
C THR A 736 12.06 -14.81 -19.73
N ALA A 737 13.31 -14.53 -19.38
CA ALA A 737 13.93 -13.24 -19.60
C ALA A 737 14.05 -13.01 -21.12
N THR A 738 13.00 -12.48 -21.74
CA THR A 738 13.12 -11.88 -23.06
C THR A 738 13.69 -10.49 -22.85
N ASN A 739 15.02 -10.33 -22.99
CA ASN A 739 15.76 -9.08 -22.77
C ASN A 739 15.44 -7.96 -23.79
N SER A 740 14.28 -8.01 -24.45
CA SER A 740 13.94 -7.05 -25.49
C SER A 740 12.43 -6.97 -25.67
N SER A 741 11.76 -6.06 -24.96
CA SER A 741 11.05 -4.95 -25.58
C SER A 741 10.16 -4.25 -24.57
N GLY A 742 10.28 -2.92 -24.53
CA GLY A 742 9.39 -2.07 -23.77
C GLY A 742 8.38 -1.37 -24.69
N TYR A 743 7.15 -1.32 -24.20
CA TYR A 743 6.17 -0.26 -24.42
C TYR A 743 5.36 -0.22 -25.72
N ARG A 744 4.33 0.65 -25.68
CA ARG A 744 3.27 0.85 -26.68
C ARG A 744 3.80 1.21 -28.07
N ASN A 745 3.13 0.64 -29.08
CA ASN A 745 3.27 0.87 -30.52
C ASN A 745 2.74 2.25 -31.01
N LYS A 746 3.03 3.35 -30.31
CA LYS A 746 2.44 4.67 -30.61
C LYS A 746 3.42 5.84 -30.45
N ALA A 747 3.58 6.64 -31.49
CA ALA A 747 4.27 7.92 -31.51
C ALA A 747 3.26 9.07 -31.70
N SER A 748 3.49 10.22 -31.07
CA SER A 748 2.66 11.41 -31.24
C SER A 748 3.52 12.54 -31.77
N PHE A 749 3.12 13.20 -32.85
CA PHE A 749 3.81 14.39 -33.37
C PHE A 749 2.82 15.42 -33.93
N SER A 750 3.28 16.66 -34.09
CA SER A 750 2.48 17.74 -34.66
C SER A 750 3.10 18.13 -36.00
N LEU A 751 2.29 18.30 -37.04
CA LEU A 751 2.74 18.99 -38.24
C LEU A 751 2.61 20.49 -37.93
N GLY A 752 3.73 21.22 -37.81
CA GLY A 752 3.73 22.64 -37.43
C GLY A 752 4.83 23.07 -36.44
N LYS A 753 4.95 24.39 -36.21
CA LYS A 753 6.07 25.06 -35.52
C LYS A 753 6.25 24.77 -34.02
N GLN A 754 5.37 24.02 -33.38
CA GLN A 754 5.54 23.68 -31.96
C GLN A 754 5.22 22.21 -31.69
N PHE A 755 6.18 21.56 -31.04
CA PHE A 755 6.02 20.25 -30.44
C PHE A 755 6.26 20.37 -28.93
N VAL A 756 5.30 19.90 -28.14
CA VAL A 756 5.43 19.70 -26.69
C VAL A 756 4.87 18.31 -26.40
N GLY A 757 5.72 17.29 -26.41
CA GLY A 757 5.30 15.92 -26.11
C GLY A 757 6.50 14.99 -25.92
N GLU A 758 6.39 14.04 -25.01
CA GLU A 758 7.43 13.03 -24.78
C GLU A 758 7.33 11.91 -25.82
N GLN A 759 8.46 11.55 -26.44
CA GLN A 759 8.61 10.29 -27.16
C GLN A 759 8.88 9.19 -26.12
N GLU A 760 7.90 8.32 -25.88
CA GLU A 760 8.08 7.10 -25.10
C GLU A 760 7.70 5.87 -25.94
N SER A 761 8.65 5.37 -26.73
CA SER A 761 8.69 3.95 -27.11
C SER A 761 10.04 3.38 -26.69
N CYS A 762 10.15 2.09 -26.37
CA CYS A 762 11.39 1.52 -25.81
C CYS A 762 11.98 0.40 -26.69
N ALA A 763 11.66 0.38 -27.99
CA ALA A 763 12.43 -0.34 -28.99
C ALA A 763 13.29 0.67 -29.77
N GLY A 764 14.62 0.51 -29.76
CA GLY A 764 15.54 1.45 -30.41
C GLY A 764 15.20 1.71 -31.88
N GLU A 765 14.77 0.67 -32.60
CA GLU A 765 14.35 0.73 -34.00
C GLU A 765 13.04 1.52 -34.20
N LEU A 766 12.06 1.39 -33.29
CA LEU A 766 10.80 2.16 -33.34
C LEU A 766 11.00 3.64 -32.94
N ASN A 767 11.96 3.93 -32.07
CA ASN A 767 12.34 5.30 -31.72
C ASN A 767 13.10 6.01 -32.84
N GLU A 768 14.05 5.33 -33.46
CA GLU A 768 14.76 5.85 -34.64
C GLU A 768 13.76 6.13 -35.77
N LEU A 769 12.82 5.20 -35.97
CA LEU A 769 11.72 5.34 -36.90
C LEU A 769 10.79 6.53 -36.56
N ALA A 770 10.40 6.67 -35.29
CA ALA A 770 9.57 7.78 -34.84
C ALA A 770 10.29 9.14 -35.00
N GLY A 771 11.61 9.17 -34.79
CA GLY A 771 12.45 10.34 -35.05
C GLY A 771 12.50 10.71 -36.54
N LYS A 772 12.71 9.73 -37.42
CA LYS A 772 12.67 9.90 -38.88
C LYS A 772 11.30 10.38 -39.37
N LEU A 773 10.21 9.83 -38.82
CA LEU A 773 8.84 10.29 -39.05
C LEU A 773 8.63 11.75 -38.62
N GLN A 774 9.18 12.14 -37.47
CA GLN A 774 9.10 13.50 -36.97
C GLN A 774 9.91 14.49 -37.82
N GLU A 775 11.06 14.08 -38.34
CA GLU A 775 11.84 14.90 -39.30
C GLU A 775 11.10 15.12 -40.60
N LEU A 776 10.44 14.09 -41.13
CA LEU A 776 9.59 14.20 -42.30
C LEU A 776 8.42 15.15 -42.03
N ALA A 777 7.74 14.98 -40.90
CA ALA A 777 6.64 15.83 -40.44
C ALA A 777 7.05 17.31 -40.32
N LYS A 778 8.28 17.60 -39.87
CA LYS A 778 8.81 18.98 -39.78
C LYS A 778 8.98 19.64 -41.15
N ARG A 779 9.17 18.90 -42.23
CA ARG A 779 9.31 19.46 -43.59
C ARG A 779 7.97 19.97 -44.14
N ASP A 780 6.86 19.54 -43.56
CA ASP A 780 5.50 19.96 -43.90
C ASP A 780 4.93 20.96 -42.87
N SER A 781 5.80 21.77 -42.24
CA SER A 781 5.49 22.65 -41.10
C SER A 781 4.49 23.79 -41.36
N ASP A 782 4.06 23.98 -42.60
CA ASP A 782 3.17 25.07 -43.01
C ASP A 782 1.68 24.71 -42.92
N SER A 783 1.35 23.50 -42.43
CA SER A 783 -0.02 23.04 -42.23
C SER A 783 -0.40 23.02 -40.74
N GLU A 784 -1.57 23.56 -40.37
CA GLU A 784 -2.06 23.57 -38.98
C GLU A 784 -2.86 22.30 -38.64
N PHE A 785 -2.20 21.18 -38.32
CA PHE A 785 -2.89 20.03 -37.69
C PHE A 785 -1.97 19.04 -36.94
N PHE A 786 -2.54 18.30 -35.98
CA PHE A 786 -1.85 17.31 -35.13
C PHE A 786 -1.91 15.90 -35.74
N VAL A 787 -0.81 15.13 -35.67
CA VAL A 787 -0.68 13.77 -36.22
C VAL A 787 -0.19 12.77 -35.18
N GLU A 788 -1.09 11.94 -34.66
CA GLU A 788 -0.69 10.79 -33.84
C GLU A 788 -0.41 9.59 -34.75
N ALA A 789 0.78 8.99 -34.70
CA ALA A 789 1.13 7.80 -35.47
C ALA A 789 1.16 6.54 -34.59
N ALA A 790 0.36 5.52 -34.89
CA ALA A 790 0.56 4.18 -34.35
C ALA A 790 1.45 3.37 -35.30
N LEU A 791 2.47 2.69 -34.77
CA LEU A 791 3.50 1.98 -35.54
C LEU A 791 3.46 0.49 -35.21
N LYS A 792 3.33 -0.36 -36.23
CA LYS A 792 3.22 -1.81 -36.08
C LYS A 792 4.31 -2.50 -36.87
N LEU A 793 5.41 -2.86 -36.22
CA LEU A 793 6.50 -3.63 -36.83
C LEU A 793 6.23 -5.13 -36.66
N THR A 794 6.22 -5.87 -37.78
CA THR A 794 6.02 -7.32 -37.79
C THR A 794 7.31 -8.09 -37.58
N ARG A 795 7.21 -9.39 -37.25
CA ARG A 795 8.38 -10.29 -37.13
C ARG A 795 9.16 -10.40 -38.44
N SER A 796 8.47 -10.30 -39.58
CA SER A 796 9.05 -10.24 -40.93
C SER A 796 9.67 -8.88 -41.28
N GLY A 797 9.70 -7.92 -40.34
CA GLY A 797 10.26 -6.59 -40.55
C GLY A 797 9.38 -5.66 -41.39
N ARG A 798 8.10 -6.00 -41.59
CA ARG A 798 7.14 -5.14 -42.29
C ARG A 798 6.56 -4.13 -41.30
N LEU A 799 6.27 -2.93 -41.76
CA LEU A 799 5.81 -1.85 -40.89
C LEU A 799 4.48 -1.27 -41.38
N GLY A 800 3.49 -1.29 -40.50
CA GLY A 800 2.22 -0.59 -40.65
C GLY A 800 2.23 0.72 -39.86
N VAL A 801 1.76 1.80 -40.48
CA VAL A 801 1.66 3.13 -39.88
C VAL A 801 0.20 3.58 -39.93
N LYS A 802 -0.37 3.98 -38.79
CA LYS A 802 -1.69 4.62 -38.73
C LYS A 802 -1.56 6.04 -38.22
N LEU A 803 -1.99 7.01 -39.00
CA LEU A 803 -2.00 8.43 -38.66
C LEU A 803 -3.37 8.84 -38.12
N VAL A 804 -3.40 9.72 -37.13
CA VAL A 804 -4.63 10.37 -36.64
C VAL A 804 -4.48 11.86 -36.88
N LEU A 805 -5.18 12.37 -37.88
CA LEU A 805 -5.11 13.75 -38.34
C LEU A 805 -6.26 14.56 -37.70
N ARG A 806 -6.00 15.78 -37.20
CA ARG A 806 -7.04 16.62 -36.56
C ARG A 806 -7.41 17.83 -37.43
N GLY A 807 -8.70 18.06 -37.68
CA GLY A 807 -9.19 19.23 -38.43
C GLY A 807 -9.53 18.93 -39.88
N GLU A 808 -10.82 18.86 -40.21
CA GLU A 808 -11.32 18.29 -41.47
C GLU A 808 -10.89 19.07 -42.72
N GLU A 809 -11.05 20.40 -42.76
CA GLU A 809 -10.75 21.21 -43.95
C GLU A 809 -9.24 21.27 -44.28
N ALA A 810 -8.39 21.38 -43.24
CA ALA A 810 -6.93 21.39 -43.40
C ALA A 810 -6.39 20.03 -43.84
N VAL A 811 -6.98 18.95 -43.34
CA VAL A 811 -6.61 17.57 -43.71
C VAL A 811 -6.98 17.25 -45.14
N ASP A 812 -8.16 17.66 -45.61
CA ASP A 812 -8.57 17.43 -47.00
C ASP A 812 -7.69 18.18 -48.01
N SER A 813 -7.27 19.41 -47.68
CA SER A 813 -6.32 20.18 -48.47
C SER A 813 -4.94 19.49 -48.52
N TRP A 814 -4.45 19.02 -47.37
CA TRP A 814 -3.17 18.32 -47.29
C TRP A 814 -3.17 16.97 -48.02
N LEU A 815 -4.26 16.19 -47.92
CA LEU A 815 -4.38 14.90 -48.61
C LEU A 815 -4.33 15.06 -50.14
N LYS A 816 -4.94 16.12 -50.68
CA LYS A 816 -4.93 16.42 -52.13
C LYS A 816 -3.57 16.91 -52.63
N GLY A 817 -2.79 17.60 -51.78
CA GLY A 817 -1.48 18.16 -52.15
C GLY A 817 -0.27 17.29 -51.79
N ARG A 818 -0.12 16.93 -50.51
CA ARG A 818 1.07 16.28 -49.94
C ARG A 818 0.84 14.85 -49.45
N GLY A 819 -0.39 14.39 -49.26
CA GLY A 819 -0.67 13.06 -48.70
C GLY A 819 0.04 11.89 -49.41
N ALA A 820 0.00 11.85 -50.74
CA ALA A 820 0.66 10.79 -51.52
C ALA A 820 2.20 10.91 -51.52
N SER A 821 2.74 12.14 -51.60
CA SER A 821 4.19 12.37 -51.56
C SER A 821 4.76 12.12 -50.16
N PHE A 822 4.02 12.42 -49.10
CA PHE A 822 4.40 12.10 -47.72
C PHE A 822 4.58 10.61 -47.51
N ALA A 823 3.65 9.77 -48.02
CA ALA A 823 3.81 8.32 -47.92
C ALA A 823 5.01 7.80 -48.74
N ALA A 824 5.30 8.41 -49.88
CA ALA A 824 6.48 8.08 -50.70
C ALA A 824 7.79 8.48 -49.99
N ASP A 825 7.86 9.69 -49.43
CA ASP A 825 9.02 10.19 -48.68
C ASP A 825 9.25 9.33 -47.42
N LEU A 826 8.18 8.96 -46.73
CA LEU A 826 8.25 8.07 -45.57
C LEU A 826 8.86 6.71 -45.94
N ARG A 827 8.50 6.14 -47.09
CA ARG A 827 9.07 4.86 -47.56
C ARG A 827 10.52 5.00 -48.03
N ALA A 828 10.89 6.13 -48.60
CA ALA A 828 12.27 6.40 -48.99
C ALA A 828 13.19 6.44 -47.75
N ILE A 829 12.70 7.00 -46.65
CA ILE A 829 13.43 7.08 -45.37
C ILE A 829 13.34 5.76 -44.60
N VAL A 830 12.21 5.07 -44.70
CA VAL A 830 11.90 3.82 -43.99
C VAL A 830 11.36 2.77 -44.97
N PRO A 831 12.25 2.02 -45.64
CA PRO A 831 11.85 1.03 -46.65
C PRO A 831 10.93 -0.09 -46.11
N ALA A 832 10.92 -0.31 -44.80
CA ALA A 832 10.07 -1.29 -44.12
C ALA A 832 8.56 -0.95 -44.15
N VAL A 833 8.17 0.30 -44.44
CA VAL A 833 6.76 0.72 -44.49
C VAL A 833 6.02 0.06 -45.65
N GLN A 834 5.02 -0.76 -45.31
CA GLN A 834 4.16 -1.49 -46.25
C GLN A 834 2.72 -0.99 -46.24
N SER A 835 2.29 -0.35 -45.15
CA SER A 835 0.94 0.18 -45.00
C SER A 835 1.00 1.54 -44.32
N VAL A 836 0.31 2.54 -44.88
CA VAL A 836 0.04 3.81 -44.22
C VAL A 836 -1.46 4.06 -44.29
N THR A 837 -2.10 4.15 -43.13
CA THR A 837 -3.53 4.47 -42.99
C THR A 837 -3.68 5.76 -42.22
N TYR A 838 -4.84 6.41 -42.34
CA TYR A 838 -5.15 7.58 -41.55
C TYR A 838 -6.60 7.62 -41.08
N GLN A 839 -6.84 8.39 -40.03
CA GLN A 839 -8.15 8.64 -39.44
C GLN A 839 -8.27 10.14 -39.14
N VAL A 840 -9.40 10.75 -39.49
CA VAL A 840 -9.64 12.18 -39.23
C VAL A 840 -10.43 12.33 -37.93
N ALA A 841 -9.96 13.19 -37.03
CA ALA A 841 -10.66 13.58 -35.82
C ALA A 841 -11.20 15.02 -35.97
N PRO A 842 -12.37 15.34 -35.38
CA PRO A 842 -12.99 16.66 -35.49
C PRO A 842 -12.09 17.79 -34.98
N ALA A 843 -12.14 18.94 -35.65
CA ALA A 843 -11.40 20.15 -35.25
C ALA A 843 -11.77 20.58 -33.82
N GLY A 844 -10.78 21.03 -33.03
CA GLY A 844 -11.01 21.57 -31.68
C GLY A 844 -11.37 20.56 -30.58
N SER A 845 -11.37 19.25 -30.88
CA SER A 845 -11.55 18.23 -29.84
C SER A 845 -10.20 17.80 -29.23
N ASP A 846 -10.05 17.97 -27.92
CA ASP A 846 -8.96 17.35 -27.14
C ASP A 846 -9.16 15.83 -26.97
N GLU A 847 -10.37 15.34 -27.25
CA GLU A 847 -10.73 13.93 -27.18
C GLU A 847 -10.09 13.12 -28.31
N LYS A 848 -9.47 11.99 -27.97
CA LYS A 848 -8.99 11.00 -28.95
C LYS A 848 -10.18 10.45 -29.73
N PRO A 849 -10.06 10.19 -31.06
CA PRO A 849 -11.13 9.54 -31.79
C PRO A 849 -11.46 8.21 -31.10
N PRO A 850 -12.74 7.84 -31.08
CA PRO A 850 -13.17 6.63 -30.40
C PRO A 850 -12.38 5.44 -30.91
N LYS A 851 -11.97 4.53 -30.01
CA LYS A 851 -11.23 3.31 -30.37
C LYS A 851 -12.14 2.12 -30.64
N SER A 852 -13.43 2.39 -30.77
CA SER A 852 -14.50 1.41 -30.81
C SER A 852 -15.43 1.75 -31.97
N PRO A 853 -15.59 0.86 -32.96
CA PRO A 853 -16.54 1.04 -34.05
C PRO A 853 -18.00 1.13 -33.61
N TRP A 854 -18.29 0.89 -32.33
CA TRP A 854 -19.61 1.05 -31.72
C TRP A 854 -19.90 2.49 -31.28
N HIS A 855 -18.88 3.33 -31.24
CA HIS A 855 -19.08 4.73 -30.94
C HIS A 855 -19.68 5.42 -32.17
N PRO A 856 -20.78 6.18 -32.05
CA PRO A 856 -21.46 6.80 -33.20
C PRO A 856 -20.54 7.69 -34.06
N ARG A 857 -19.51 8.25 -33.41
CA ARG A 857 -18.47 9.09 -34.03
C ARG A 857 -17.20 8.33 -34.42
N TYR A 858 -17.18 6.99 -34.54
CA TYR A 858 -15.96 6.23 -34.92
C TYR A 858 -15.61 6.46 -36.39
N PRO A 859 -14.49 7.14 -36.69
CA PRO A 859 -14.08 7.32 -38.08
C PRO A 859 -13.45 6.03 -38.63
N MET A 860 -13.97 5.50 -39.75
CA MET A 860 -13.30 4.41 -40.49
C MET A 860 -11.94 4.90 -41.01
N PHE A 861 -10.88 4.13 -40.79
CA PHE A 861 -9.55 4.47 -41.28
C PHE A 861 -9.46 4.27 -42.79
N LYS A 862 -8.77 5.18 -43.48
CA LYS A 862 -8.57 5.18 -44.93
C LYS A 862 -7.12 4.85 -45.25
N ALA A 863 -6.86 4.15 -46.35
CA ALA A 863 -5.50 3.90 -46.82
C ALA A 863 -4.92 5.17 -47.46
N LEU A 864 -3.73 5.56 -47.05
CA LEU A 864 -2.90 6.57 -47.71
C LEU A 864 -1.89 5.89 -48.65
N TYR A 865 -1.40 4.71 -48.26
CA TYR A 865 -0.47 3.90 -49.05
C TYR A 865 -0.57 2.42 -48.67
N GLY A 866 -0.48 1.54 -49.67
CA GLY A 866 -0.54 0.08 -49.48
C GLY A 866 -1.91 -0.40 -48.99
N ASP A 867 -1.97 -1.68 -48.64
CA ASP A 867 -3.17 -2.25 -48.04
C ASP A 867 -3.38 -1.69 -46.63
N PRO A 868 -4.62 -1.57 -46.13
CA PRO A 868 -4.90 -0.99 -44.81
C PRO A 868 -4.57 -1.94 -43.63
N PHE A 869 -3.66 -2.88 -43.85
CA PHE A 869 -3.20 -3.91 -42.92
C PHE A 869 -1.77 -4.32 -43.28
N VAL A 870 -1.12 -5.05 -42.37
CA VAL A 870 0.13 -5.76 -42.65
C VAL A 870 -0.06 -7.26 -42.44
N ILE A 871 0.76 -8.07 -43.11
CA ILE A 871 0.83 -9.51 -42.84
C ILE A 871 1.92 -9.76 -41.80
N GLU A 872 1.48 -10.23 -40.64
CA GLU A 872 2.29 -10.66 -39.49
C GLU A 872 2.51 -12.17 -39.52
N ASP A 873 3.61 -12.64 -38.93
CA ASP A 873 3.88 -14.06 -38.76
C ASP A 873 3.41 -14.48 -37.35
N ALA A 874 2.25 -15.15 -37.29
CA ALA A 874 1.65 -15.64 -36.05
C ALA A 874 2.31 -16.96 -35.63
N PRO A 875 2.87 -17.07 -34.41
CA PRO A 875 3.56 -18.28 -33.97
C PRO A 875 2.56 -19.40 -33.71
N VAL A 876 2.92 -20.64 -34.08
CA VAL A 876 2.06 -21.84 -33.87
C VAL A 876 2.47 -22.69 -32.67
N GLY A 877 3.29 -22.13 -31.77
CA GLY A 877 3.79 -22.80 -30.58
C GLY A 877 4.89 -23.84 -30.84
N LEU A 878 5.44 -23.88 -32.05
CA LEU A 878 6.65 -24.61 -32.41
C LEU A 878 7.74 -23.60 -32.80
N PRO A 879 8.97 -23.70 -32.24
CA PRO A 879 10.03 -22.76 -32.55
C PRO A 879 10.27 -22.64 -34.06
N GLY A 880 10.24 -21.42 -34.58
CA GLY A 880 10.53 -21.12 -35.98
C GLY A 880 9.41 -21.45 -36.98
N GLN A 881 8.22 -21.86 -36.52
CA GLN A 881 7.05 -22.06 -37.38
C GLN A 881 6.01 -20.96 -37.16
N TYR A 882 5.48 -20.43 -38.26
CA TYR A 882 4.54 -19.32 -38.25
C TYR A 882 3.49 -19.47 -39.34
N LEU A 883 2.33 -18.85 -39.12
CA LEU A 883 1.28 -18.69 -40.12
C LEU A 883 1.09 -17.21 -40.45
N PRO A 884 0.80 -16.85 -41.70
CA PRO A 884 0.47 -15.48 -42.03
C PRO A 884 -0.82 -15.08 -41.30
N TYR A 885 -0.83 -13.88 -40.71
CA TYR A 885 -1.99 -13.29 -40.06
C TYR A 885 -2.16 -11.85 -40.51
N ARG A 886 -3.37 -11.50 -40.95
CA ARG A 886 -3.71 -10.14 -41.33
C ARG A 886 -3.88 -9.28 -40.08
N LEU A 887 -3.10 -8.23 -39.97
CA LEU A 887 -3.08 -7.36 -38.80
C LEU A 887 -3.34 -5.91 -39.20
N SER A 888 -4.56 -5.45 -38.96
CA SER A 888 -4.95 -4.05 -39.13
C SER A 888 -4.39 -3.19 -37.98
N PRO A 889 -4.19 -1.89 -38.17
CA PRO A 889 -3.50 -1.04 -37.18
C PRO A 889 -4.18 -0.92 -35.80
N ASP A 890 -5.50 -1.04 -35.74
CA ASP A 890 -6.27 -1.03 -34.48
C ASP A 890 -6.45 -2.43 -33.86
N SER A 891 -6.01 -3.47 -34.56
CA SER A 891 -6.03 -4.82 -34.02
C SER A 891 -4.94 -5.01 -32.97
N PHE A 892 -5.34 -5.70 -31.90
CA PHE A 892 -4.42 -6.02 -30.83
C PHE A 892 -3.50 -7.15 -31.30
N SER A 893 -2.20 -6.98 -31.03
CA SER A 893 -1.23 -8.07 -30.99
C SER A 893 -0.19 -7.67 -29.96
N GLU A 894 0.51 -8.65 -29.40
CA GLU A 894 1.55 -8.34 -28.43
C GLU A 894 2.70 -7.58 -29.07
N VAL A 895 3.30 -6.69 -28.29
CA VAL A 895 4.42 -5.84 -28.75
C VAL A 895 5.77 -6.57 -28.63
N ASN A 896 5.83 -7.60 -27.80
CA ASN A 896 7.00 -8.44 -27.62
C ASN A 896 6.78 -9.77 -28.33
N GLY A 897 7.22 -9.84 -29.59
CA GLY A 897 7.02 -11.02 -30.41
C GLY A 897 7.66 -12.29 -29.82
N LYS A 898 8.76 -12.17 -29.08
CA LYS A 898 9.44 -13.30 -28.42
C LYS A 898 8.67 -13.78 -27.19
N ALA A 899 8.14 -12.86 -26.38
CA ALA A 899 7.32 -13.22 -25.23
C ALA A 899 5.96 -13.77 -25.67
N GLU A 900 5.35 -13.24 -26.73
CA GLU A 900 4.14 -13.78 -27.35
C GLU A 900 4.36 -15.21 -27.88
N GLU A 901 5.51 -15.48 -28.49
CA GLU A 901 5.89 -16.82 -28.93
C GLU A 901 6.04 -17.78 -27.73
N ALA A 902 6.72 -17.35 -26.66
CA ALA A 902 6.84 -18.14 -25.44
C ALA A 902 5.48 -18.39 -24.76
N MET A 903 4.58 -17.39 -24.76
CA MET A 903 3.20 -17.54 -24.27
C MET A 903 2.42 -18.60 -25.04
N ILE A 904 2.47 -18.52 -26.36
CA ILE A 904 1.74 -19.46 -27.23
C ILE A 904 2.34 -20.86 -27.12
N GLN A 905 3.66 -21.00 -27.00
CA GLN A 905 4.31 -22.30 -26.74
C GLN A 905 3.80 -22.94 -25.44
N VAL A 906 3.69 -22.17 -24.37
CA VAL A 906 3.21 -22.66 -23.06
C VAL A 906 1.73 -23.03 -23.12
N LEU A 907 0.92 -22.19 -23.76
CA LEU A 907 -0.49 -22.47 -23.96
C LEU A 907 -0.68 -23.75 -24.78
N CYS A 908 0.04 -23.90 -25.90
CA CYS A 908 -0.01 -25.10 -26.72
C CYS A 908 0.38 -26.34 -25.89
N GLY A 909 1.46 -26.28 -25.11
CA GLY A 909 1.86 -27.40 -24.24
C GLY A 909 0.81 -27.77 -23.19
N TRP A 910 0.02 -26.81 -22.71
CA TRP A 910 -1.09 -27.07 -21.78
C TRP A 910 -2.32 -27.65 -22.48
N VAL A 911 -2.63 -27.17 -23.68
CA VAL A 911 -3.80 -27.60 -24.46
C VAL A 911 -3.60 -28.99 -25.06
N GLU A 912 -2.35 -29.34 -25.41
CA GLU A 912 -1.99 -30.65 -25.97
C GLU A 912 -2.47 -31.81 -25.09
N GLU A 913 -2.27 -31.71 -23.77
CA GLU A 913 -2.76 -32.71 -22.79
C GLU A 913 -4.29 -32.84 -22.83
N LEU A 914 -5.02 -31.73 -22.93
CA LEU A 914 -6.49 -31.72 -22.93
C LEU A 914 -7.07 -32.30 -24.22
N VAL A 915 -6.43 -32.04 -25.36
CA VAL A 915 -6.88 -32.54 -26.67
C VAL A 915 -6.59 -34.04 -26.78
N GLN A 916 -5.37 -34.48 -26.41
CA GLN A 916 -4.99 -35.89 -26.46
C GLN A 916 -5.87 -36.78 -25.58
N THR A 917 -6.33 -36.25 -24.44
CA THR A 917 -7.24 -36.96 -23.53
C THR A 917 -8.72 -36.82 -23.90
N GLY A 918 -9.04 -36.13 -25.00
CA GLY A 918 -10.41 -35.89 -25.46
C GLY A 918 -11.23 -34.94 -24.57
N GLN A 919 -10.56 -34.23 -23.65
CA GLN A 919 -11.11 -33.28 -22.69
C GLN A 919 -11.29 -31.86 -23.24
N ALA A 920 -10.81 -31.60 -24.45
CA ALA A 920 -11.10 -30.41 -25.23
C ALA A 920 -11.32 -30.80 -26.70
N LYS A 921 -12.55 -30.64 -27.20
CA LYS A 921 -12.93 -30.94 -28.60
C LYS A 921 -13.34 -29.71 -29.40
N THR A 922 -13.83 -28.70 -28.69
CA THR A 922 -14.30 -27.43 -29.26
C THR A 922 -13.61 -26.28 -28.54
N LEU A 923 -13.13 -25.32 -29.31
CA LEU A 923 -12.41 -24.14 -28.81
C LEU A 923 -13.33 -22.92 -28.84
N CYS A 924 -13.45 -22.22 -27.72
CA CYS A 924 -14.16 -20.95 -27.63
C CYS A 924 -13.17 -19.83 -27.33
N MET A 925 -13.03 -18.86 -28.23
CA MET A 925 -12.09 -17.75 -28.11
C MET A 925 -12.84 -16.44 -27.90
N PHE A 926 -12.62 -15.78 -26.76
CA PHE A 926 -13.24 -14.49 -26.43
C PHE A 926 -12.19 -13.41 -26.17
N GLY A 927 -12.30 -12.27 -26.86
CA GLY A 927 -11.41 -11.12 -26.65
C GLY A 927 -10.87 -10.50 -27.94
N ARG A 928 -9.80 -9.69 -27.82
CA ARG A 928 -9.17 -9.01 -28.98
C ARG A 928 -8.07 -9.83 -29.68
N ASN A 929 -7.64 -10.95 -29.10
CA ASN A 929 -6.66 -11.87 -29.69
C ASN A 929 -7.27 -13.19 -30.15
N SER A 930 -8.61 -13.27 -30.22
CA SER A 930 -9.34 -14.52 -30.45
C SER A 930 -9.01 -15.17 -31.80
N GLY A 931 -8.85 -14.38 -32.86
CA GLY A 931 -8.40 -14.87 -34.16
C GLY A 931 -6.93 -15.28 -34.15
N PHE A 932 -6.05 -14.46 -33.58
CA PHE A 932 -4.60 -14.66 -33.61
C PHE A 932 -4.14 -15.91 -32.86
N ILE A 933 -4.51 -16.04 -31.59
CA ILE A 933 -4.17 -17.22 -30.76
C ILE A 933 -4.97 -18.44 -31.21
N GLY A 934 -6.23 -18.24 -31.62
CA GLY A 934 -7.09 -19.34 -32.06
C GLY A 934 -6.56 -20.02 -33.32
N LEU A 935 -5.94 -19.27 -34.24
CA LEU A 935 -5.33 -19.83 -35.44
C LEU A 935 -4.16 -20.76 -35.09
N ALA A 936 -3.32 -20.37 -34.12
CA ALA A 936 -2.23 -21.22 -33.62
C ALA A 936 -2.75 -22.52 -33.00
N LEU A 937 -3.77 -22.43 -32.13
CA LEU A 937 -4.36 -23.60 -31.49
C LEU A 937 -5.09 -24.51 -32.49
N GLN A 938 -5.83 -23.94 -33.44
CA GLN A 938 -6.53 -24.73 -34.46
C GLN A 938 -5.55 -25.43 -35.40
N HIS A 939 -4.49 -24.74 -35.82
CA HIS A 939 -3.47 -25.33 -36.68
C HIS A 939 -2.78 -26.52 -36.01
N ARG A 940 -2.46 -26.40 -34.71
CA ARG A 940 -1.75 -27.44 -33.99
C ARG A 940 -2.61 -28.64 -33.59
N PHE A 941 -3.87 -28.40 -33.23
CA PHE A 941 -4.71 -29.42 -32.59
C PHE A 941 -5.96 -29.82 -33.36
N GLY A 942 -6.37 -29.05 -34.37
CA GLY A 942 -7.51 -29.40 -35.24
C GLY A 942 -8.82 -29.59 -34.48
N PHE A 943 -9.28 -28.59 -33.72
CA PHE A 943 -10.57 -28.68 -33.03
C PHE A 943 -11.72 -28.85 -34.01
N ASN A 944 -12.77 -29.55 -33.58
CA ASN A 944 -13.96 -29.80 -34.40
C ASN A 944 -14.64 -28.49 -34.82
N ARG A 945 -14.71 -27.55 -33.88
CA ARG A 945 -15.20 -26.18 -34.09
C ARG A 945 -14.40 -25.18 -33.29
N VAL A 946 -14.28 -23.98 -33.83
CA VAL A 946 -13.68 -22.81 -33.18
C VAL A 946 -14.69 -21.67 -33.17
N TYR A 947 -15.24 -21.37 -32.00
CA TYR A 947 -16.12 -20.22 -31.79
C TYR A 947 -15.30 -19.01 -31.36
N ALA A 948 -14.98 -18.13 -32.30
CA ALA A 948 -14.16 -16.96 -32.02
C ALA A 948 -14.99 -15.69 -32.10
N HIS A 949 -15.20 -15.05 -30.95
CA HIS A 949 -15.99 -13.82 -30.87
C HIS A 949 -15.17 -12.66 -30.32
N THR A 950 -15.41 -11.49 -30.90
CA THR A 950 -14.77 -10.25 -30.47
C THR A 950 -15.76 -9.10 -30.51
N HIS A 951 -15.57 -8.13 -29.62
CA HIS A 951 -16.31 -6.87 -29.66
C HIS A 951 -15.72 -5.89 -30.67
N CYS A 952 -14.59 -6.19 -31.33
CA CYS A 952 -13.94 -5.28 -32.27
C CYS A 952 -14.14 -5.73 -33.72
N PRO A 953 -14.96 -5.04 -34.53
CA PRO A 953 -15.14 -5.34 -35.96
C PRO A 953 -13.86 -5.46 -36.79
N VAL A 954 -12.86 -4.62 -36.49
CA VAL A 954 -11.59 -4.62 -37.21
C VAL A 954 -10.85 -5.94 -36.95
N THR A 955 -10.82 -6.36 -35.69
CA THR A 955 -10.24 -7.63 -35.28
C THR A 955 -11.03 -8.83 -35.82
N LEU A 956 -12.35 -8.71 -35.94
CA LEU A 956 -13.19 -9.74 -36.57
C LEU A 956 -12.83 -9.90 -38.05
N ALA A 957 -12.77 -8.80 -38.80
CA ALA A 957 -12.41 -8.80 -40.22
C ALA A 957 -10.98 -9.35 -40.46
N ASP A 958 -10.03 -9.01 -39.57
CA ASP A 958 -8.68 -9.58 -39.59
C ASP A 958 -8.69 -11.09 -39.34
N ALA A 959 -9.51 -11.57 -38.39
CA ALA A 959 -9.66 -12.98 -38.11
C ALA A 959 -10.31 -13.73 -39.30
N GLU A 960 -11.37 -13.19 -39.91
CA GLU A 960 -12.03 -13.76 -41.09
C GLU A 960 -11.05 -13.91 -42.26
N ALA A 961 -10.32 -12.84 -42.58
CA ALA A 961 -9.33 -12.85 -43.64
C ALA A 961 -8.17 -13.80 -43.33
N SER A 962 -7.72 -13.88 -42.07
CA SER A 962 -6.63 -14.78 -41.68
C SER A 962 -7.05 -16.25 -41.71
N VAL A 963 -8.28 -16.57 -41.29
CA VAL A 963 -8.82 -17.92 -41.39
C VAL A 963 -8.95 -18.36 -42.85
N ALA A 964 -9.47 -17.49 -43.72
CA ALA A 964 -9.55 -17.75 -45.15
C ALA A 964 -8.17 -17.93 -45.79
N MET A 965 -7.21 -17.05 -45.46
CA MET A 965 -5.84 -17.10 -45.98
C MET A 965 -5.10 -18.39 -45.60
N ASN A 966 -5.39 -18.94 -44.42
CA ASN A 966 -4.76 -20.17 -43.94
C ASN A 966 -5.58 -21.43 -44.23
N SER A 967 -6.69 -21.32 -44.96
CA SER A 967 -7.60 -22.44 -45.27
C SER A 967 -8.00 -23.24 -44.03
N ALA A 968 -8.24 -22.59 -42.90
CA ALA A 968 -8.53 -23.25 -41.63
C ALA A 968 -10.04 -23.55 -41.48
N PRO A 969 -10.49 -24.81 -41.59
CA PRO A 969 -11.92 -25.14 -41.52
C PRO A 969 -12.45 -25.11 -40.07
N GLY A 970 -13.78 -25.05 -39.91
CA GLY A 970 -14.45 -25.22 -38.61
C GLY A 970 -14.62 -23.96 -37.76
N TRP A 971 -14.34 -22.77 -38.32
CA TRP A 971 -14.48 -21.50 -37.60
C TRP A 971 -15.89 -20.94 -37.67
N ILE A 972 -16.38 -20.48 -36.52
CA ILE A 972 -17.59 -19.67 -36.37
C ILE A 972 -17.13 -18.35 -35.76
N LEU A 973 -16.99 -17.36 -36.63
CA LEU A 973 -16.55 -16.01 -36.30
C LEU A 973 -17.76 -15.13 -36.05
N GLY A 974 -17.73 -14.36 -34.97
CA GLY A 974 -18.89 -13.56 -34.58
C GLY A 974 -18.55 -12.32 -33.76
N ARG A 975 -19.54 -11.43 -33.67
CA ARG A 975 -19.43 -10.16 -32.95
C ARG A 975 -20.11 -10.25 -31.59
N CYS A 976 -19.55 -9.55 -30.60
CA CYS A 976 -20.10 -9.42 -29.25
C CYS A 976 -20.37 -7.95 -28.91
N GLU A 977 -21.53 -7.65 -28.33
CA GLU A 977 -21.86 -6.28 -27.87
C GLU A 977 -21.21 -6.00 -26.50
N LYS A 978 -20.55 -4.85 -26.34
CA LYS A 978 -20.05 -4.32 -25.05
C LYS A 978 -19.38 -5.36 -24.11
N TYR A 979 -18.60 -6.30 -24.64
CA TYR A 979 -17.90 -7.37 -23.88
C TYR A 979 -18.81 -8.43 -23.22
N ASP A 980 -20.07 -8.57 -23.64
CA ASP A 980 -20.98 -9.65 -23.25
C ASP A 980 -20.56 -11.03 -23.82
N PHE A 981 -19.41 -11.55 -23.34
CA PHE A 981 -18.95 -12.89 -23.71
C PHE A 981 -19.78 -13.98 -23.01
N GLY A 982 -20.39 -13.67 -21.87
CA GLY A 982 -21.27 -14.59 -21.16
C GLY A 982 -22.52 -14.94 -21.96
N GLY A 983 -23.18 -13.93 -22.56
CA GLY A 983 -24.33 -14.11 -23.44
C GLY A 983 -23.98 -14.84 -24.74
N VAL A 984 -22.79 -14.58 -25.31
CA VAL A 984 -22.30 -15.34 -26.48
C VAL A 984 -22.08 -16.81 -26.12
N LEU A 985 -21.36 -17.07 -25.00
CA LEU A 985 -21.11 -18.42 -24.52
C LEU A 985 -22.44 -19.16 -24.26
N ALA A 986 -23.47 -18.49 -23.76
CA ALA A 986 -24.79 -19.11 -23.54
C ALA A 986 -25.52 -19.53 -24.84
N LYS A 987 -25.19 -18.92 -25.98
CA LYS A 987 -25.82 -19.20 -27.29
C LYS A 987 -25.13 -20.29 -28.10
N ILE A 988 -23.93 -20.72 -27.71
CA ILE A 988 -23.25 -21.84 -28.36
C ILE A 988 -24.09 -23.12 -28.13
N PRO A 989 -24.39 -23.93 -29.16
CA PRO A 989 -25.22 -25.13 -28.99
C PRO A 989 -24.68 -26.07 -27.90
N GLU A 990 -25.59 -26.74 -27.21
CA GLU A 990 -25.22 -27.87 -26.34
C GLU A 990 -24.93 -29.10 -27.23
N GLY A 991 -23.94 -29.92 -26.85
CA GLY A 991 -23.56 -31.11 -27.62
C GLY A 991 -22.29 -30.98 -28.48
N GLU A 992 -21.59 -29.84 -28.43
CA GLU A 992 -20.30 -29.61 -29.10
C GLU A 992 -19.10 -30.35 -28.46
N GLY A 993 -19.36 -31.19 -27.46
CA GLY A 993 -18.34 -31.86 -26.65
C GLY A 993 -17.66 -30.93 -25.63
N PRO A 994 -16.64 -31.41 -24.91
CA PRO A 994 -15.93 -30.61 -23.91
C PRO A 994 -15.32 -29.34 -24.51
N LEU A 995 -15.72 -28.18 -23.97
CA LEU A 995 -15.28 -26.87 -24.41
C LEU A 995 -14.01 -26.44 -23.65
N LEU A 996 -13.03 -25.96 -24.42
CA LEU A 996 -11.93 -25.15 -23.90
C LEU A 996 -12.25 -23.69 -24.17
N VAL A 997 -12.43 -22.90 -23.10
CA VAL A 997 -12.69 -21.46 -23.22
C VAL A 997 -11.41 -20.68 -22.99
N HIS A 998 -10.99 -19.95 -24.00
CA HIS A 998 -9.92 -18.99 -23.90
C HIS A 998 -10.49 -17.58 -23.74
N VAL A 999 -10.10 -16.89 -22.67
CA VAL A 999 -10.56 -15.52 -22.39
C VAL A 999 -9.41 -14.63 -21.95
N THR A 1000 -9.41 -13.40 -22.46
CA THR A 1000 -8.45 -12.35 -22.10
C THR A 1000 -9.17 -11.25 -21.32
N ASN A 1001 -8.64 -10.81 -20.17
CA ASN A 1001 -9.21 -9.66 -19.46
C ASN A 1001 -8.69 -8.31 -19.98
N SER A 1002 -9.32 -7.24 -19.51
CA SER A 1002 -8.72 -5.90 -19.53
C SER A 1002 -8.00 -5.63 -18.20
N ARG A 1003 -7.37 -4.46 -18.05
CA ARG A 1003 -6.78 -4.04 -16.77
C ARG A 1003 -7.77 -3.98 -15.60
N HIS A 1004 -9.06 -3.94 -15.90
CA HIS A 1004 -10.16 -3.91 -14.94
C HIS A 1004 -10.77 -5.29 -14.66
N GLY A 1005 -10.24 -6.36 -15.23
CA GLY A 1005 -10.76 -7.71 -15.07
C GLY A 1005 -11.72 -8.15 -16.19
N LEU A 1006 -12.35 -9.32 -15.98
CA LEU A 1006 -13.43 -9.89 -16.78
C LEU A 1006 -14.71 -9.07 -16.60
N ALA A 1007 -15.49 -8.95 -17.66
CA ALA A 1007 -16.78 -8.27 -17.60
C ALA A 1007 -17.76 -9.04 -16.69
N GLU A 1008 -18.67 -8.29 -16.08
CA GLU A 1008 -19.73 -8.84 -15.24
C GLU A 1008 -20.54 -9.90 -16.01
N GLY A 1009 -20.86 -11.02 -15.36
CA GLY A 1009 -21.62 -12.11 -15.97
C GLY A 1009 -20.80 -13.15 -16.76
N VAL A 1010 -19.54 -12.89 -17.09
CA VAL A 1010 -18.66 -13.88 -17.77
C VAL A 1010 -18.36 -15.08 -16.87
N ILE A 1011 -17.91 -14.84 -15.63
CA ILE A 1011 -17.61 -15.91 -14.66
C ILE A 1011 -18.88 -16.75 -14.36
N PRO A 1012 -20.04 -16.16 -14.07
CA PRO A 1012 -21.28 -16.92 -13.92
C PRO A 1012 -21.63 -17.76 -15.15
N ALA A 1013 -21.43 -17.26 -16.37
CA ALA A 1013 -21.69 -18.02 -17.60
C ALA A 1013 -20.75 -19.22 -17.76
N LEU A 1014 -19.45 -19.05 -17.47
CA LEU A 1014 -18.47 -20.15 -17.45
C LEU A 1014 -18.87 -21.25 -16.47
N LYS A 1015 -19.35 -20.87 -15.29
CA LYS A 1015 -19.72 -21.80 -14.21
C LYS A 1015 -21.05 -22.52 -14.47
N ARG A 1016 -22.00 -21.85 -15.14
CA ARG A 1016 -23.33 -22.41 -15.47
C ARG A 1016 -23.26 -23.51 -16.53
N ARG A 1017 -22.40 -23.36 -17.55
CA ARG A 1017 -22.24 -24.38 -18.60
C ARG A 1017 -21.45 -25.59 -18.09
N ARG A 1018 -22.06 -26.77 -18.16
CA ARG A 1018 -21.44 -28.02 -17.68
C ARG A 1018 -20.40 -28.60 -18.65
N ASP A 1019 -20.52 -28.26 -19.92
CA ASP A 1019 -19.62 -28.69 -20.99
C ASP A 1019 -18.36 -27.83 -21.10
N VAL A 1020 -18.27 -26.69 -20.39
CA VAL A 1020 -17.01 -25.97 -20.21
C VAL A 1020 -16.09 -26.78 -19.31
N TYR A 1021 -15.11 -27.47 -19.92
CA TYR A 1021 -14.19 -28.33 -19.19
C TYR A 1021 -12.95 -27.57 -18.69
N ALA A 1022 -12.42 -26.66 -19.49
CA ALA A 1022 -11.23 -25.90 -19.12
C ALA A 1022 -11.35 -24.43 -19.54
N VAL A 1023 -10.70 -23.56 -18.78
CA VAL A 1023 -10.57 -22.13 -19.07
C VAL A 1023 -9.09 -21.77 -19.13
N ALA A 1024 -8.64 -21.34 -20.30
CA ALA A 1024 -7.34 -20.72 -20.50
C ALA A 1024 -7.49 -19.21 -20.31
N TYR A 1025 -7.15 -18.73 -19.13
CA TYR A 1025 -7.34 -17.34 -18.73
C TYR A 1025 -6.04 -16.55 -18.84
N ASN A 1026 -6.02 -15.56 -19.73
CA ASN A 1026 -4.91 -14.61 -19.86
C ASN A 1026 -5.25 -13.29 -19.13
N SER A 1027 -4.45 -12.97 -18.11
CA SER A 1027 -4.58 -11.76 -17.32
C SER A 1027 -3.45 -10.76 -17.58
N CYS A 1028 -3.80 -9.55 -18.00
CA CYS A 1028 -2.87 -8.42 -18.17
C CYS A 1028 -2.75 -7.51 -16.93
N SER A 1029 -3.39 -7.89 -15.81
CA SER A 1029 -3.39 -7.14 -14.55
C SER A 1029 -3.65 -8.05 -13.37
N HIS A 1030 -2.84 -7.94 -12.32
CA HIS A 1030 -3.01 -8.76 -11.12
C HIS A 1030 -3.96 -8.16 -10.08
N LEU A 1031 -4.41 -6.92 -10.29
CA LEU A 1031 -5.31 -6.20 -9.38
C LEU A 1031 -6.69 -6.87 -9.22
N PRO A 1032 -7.40 -7.30 -10.29
CA PRO A 1032 -8.72 -7.94 -10.15
C PRO A 1032 -8.66 -9.43 -9.77
N LEU A 1033 -7.48 -10.07 -9.92
CA LEU A 1033 -7.33 -11.53 -9.78
C LEU A 1033 -7.83 -12.10 -8.45
N PRO A 1034 -7.61 -11.47 -7.27
CA PRO A 1034 -8.11 -12.04 -6.01
C PRO A 1034 -9.64 -12.18 -5.97
N ALA A 1035 -10.37 -11.18 -6.46
CA ALA A 1035 -11.84 -11.23 -6.50
C ALA A 1035 -12.33 -12.26 -7.52
N GLU A 1036 -11.75 -12.26 -8.73
CA GLU A 1036 -12.12 -13.18 -9.80
C GLU A 1036 -11.82 -14.64 -9.45
N TRP A 1037 -10.71 -14.92 -8.76
CA TRP A 1037 -10.38 -16.27 -8.32
C TRP A 1037 -11.31 -16.77 -7.24
N THR A 1038 -11.66 -15.92 -6.27
CA THR A 1038 -12.67 -16.28 -5.28
C THR A 1038 -13.96 -16.68 -5.99
N GLU A 1039 -14.38 -15.95 -7.01
CA GLU A 1039 -15.59 -16.28 -7.75
C GLU A 1039 -15.45 -17.53 -8.64
N LEU A 1040 -14.35 -17.67 -9.39
CA LEU A 1040 -14.09 -18.81 -10.29
C LEU A 1040 -13.89 -20.12 -9.53
N CYS A 1041 -13.28 -20.08 -8.34
CA CYS A 1041 -12.86 -21.27 -7.60
C CYS A 1041 -13.83 -21.70 -6.49
N SER A 1042 -14.90 -20.94 -6.25
CA SER A 1042 -15.89 -21.24 -5.20
C SER A 1042 -17.28 -21.54 -5.77
N GLY A 1043 -18.13 -22.16 -4.95
CA GLY A 1043 -19.55 -22.37 -5.26
C GLY A 1043 -19.85 -23.39 -6.39
N PRO A 1044 -21.14 -23.54 -6.75
CA PRO A 1044 -21.57 -24.40 -7.83
C PRO A 1044 -20.90 -23.96 -9.13
N GLY A 1045 -20.37 -24.91 -9.87
CA GLY A 1045 -19.71 -24.56 -11.10
C GLY A 1045 -18.24 -24.11 -10.94
N ALA A 1046 -17.62 -24.30 -9.76
CA ALA A 1046 -16.22 -23.95 -9.50
C ALA A 1046 -15.19 -24.63 -10.43
N PHE A 1047 -14.10 -23.92 -10.68
CA PHE A 1047 -12.89 -24.40 -11.33
C PHE A 1047 -11.76 -24.60 -10.31
N GLU A 1048 -10.75 -25.35 -10.69
CA GLU A 1048 -9.46 -25.44 -10.00
C GLU A 1048 -8.35 -24.89 -10.89
N ILE A 1049 -7.40 -24.17 -10.30
CA ILE A 1049 -6.22 -23.70 -11.03
C ILE A 1049 -5.26 -24.88 -11.14
N ARG A 1050 -5.05 -25.38 -12.36
CA ARG A 1050 -4.20 -26.55 -12.63
C ARG A 1050 -2.77 -26.14 -12.98
N LYS A 1051 -2.60 -25.11 -13.79
CA LYS A 1051 -1.29 -24.57 -14.20
C LYS A 1051 -1.37 -23.05 -14.27
N PHE A 1052 -0.26 -22.37 -14.05
CA PHE A 1052 -0.13 -20.96 -14.36
C PHE A 1052 1.30 -20.62 -14.77
N ARG A 1053 1.47 -19.52 -15.49
CA ARG A 1053 2.79 -18.99 -15.83
C ARG A 1053 2.70 -17.50 -16.09
N SER A 1054 3.65 -16.77 -15.54
CA SER A 1054 3.80 -15.34 -15.78
C SER A 1054 4.83 -15.07 -16.86
N PHE A 1055 4.55 -14.05 -17.66
CA PHE A 1055 5.37 -13.60 -18.77
C PHE A 1055 5.68 -12.13 -18.55
N ASP A 1056 6.96 -11.81 -18.63
CA ASP A 1056 7.43 -10.44 -18.68
C ASP A 1056 7.25 -9.93 -20.12
N LEU A 1057 6.01 -9.60 -20.46
CA LEU A 1057 5.67 -9.06 -21.78
C LEU A 1057 6.32 -7.69 -22.00
N LEU A 1058 6.61 -6.96 -20.92
CA LEU A 1058 7.09 -5.58 -20.94
C LEU A 1058 8.31 -5.45 -20.01
N ALA A 1059 9.42 -6.07 -20.44
CA ALA A 1059 10.65 -6.14 -19.67
C ALA A 1059 11.12 -4.76 -19.19
N GLY A 1060 11.33 -4.63 -17.88
CA GLY A 1060 11.70 -3.37 -17.24
C GLY A 1060 10.53 -2.48 -16.80
N THR A 1061 9.29 -2.97 -16.87
CA THR A 1061 8.09 -2.32 -16.32
C THR A 1061 7.45 -3.15 -15.19
N GLU A 1062 6.50 -2.57 -14.46
CA GLU A 1062 5.70 -3.28 -13.46
C GLU A 1062 4.60 -4.19 -14.06
N PHE A 1063 4.47 -4.21 -15.39
CA PHE A 1063 3.43 -4.97 -16.07
C PHE A 1063 3.82 -6.44 -16.22
N LEU A 1064 3.21 -7.28 -15.39
CA LEU A 1064 3.26 -8.73 -15.53
C LEU A 1064 1.97 -9.22 -16.19
N SER A 1065 2.11 -10.06 -17.21
CA SER A 1065 1.00 -10.81 -17.78
C SER A 1065 1.06 -12.24 -17.28
N SER A 1066 -0.07 -12.83 -16.90
CA SER A 1066 -0.12 -14.19 -16.38
C SER A 1066 -1.19 -15.01 -17.06
N TYR A 1067 -0.81 -16.21 -17.49
CA TYR A 1067 -1.72 -17.22 -18.00
C TYR A 1067 -2.06 -18.22 -16.91
N PHE A 1068 -3.32 -18.62 -16.88
CA PHE A 1068 -3.85 -19.64 -15.99
C PHE A 1068 -4.59 -20.67 -16.81
N LEU A 1069 -4.34 -21.95 -16.53
CA LEU A 1069 -5.20 -23.04 -16.94
C LEU A 1069 -6.07 -23.44 -15.75
N LEU A 1070 -7.36 -23.16 -15.86
CA LEU A 1070 -8.35 -23.62 -14.91
C LEU A 1070 -9.10 -24.83 -15.47
N VAL A 1071 -9.34 -25.84 -14.65
CA VAL A 1071 -10.09 -27.05 -15.03
C VAL A 1071 -11.34 -27.17 -14.19
N ARG A 1072 -12.43 -27.63 -14.80
CA ARG A 1072 -13.72 -27.83 -14.15
C ARG A 1072 -13.55 -28.82 -13.01
N ARG A 1073 -13.96 -28.43 -11.79
CA ARG A 1073 -14.00 -29.40 -10.70
C ARG A 1073 -15.04 -30.48 -11.00
N PRO A 1074 -14.73 -31.76 -10.73
CA PRO A 1074 -15.70 -32.83 -10.88
C PRO A 1074 -16.91 -32.57 -9.99
N ALA A 1075 -18.10 -32.93 -10.49
CA ALA A 1075 -19.32 -32.85 -9.71
C ALA A 1075 -19.15 -33.69 -8.45
N THR A 1076 -19.15 -33.02 -7.29
CA THR A 1076 -18.89 -33.65 -6.00
C THR A 1076 -20.23 -33.94 -5.33
N LEU A 1077 -20.58 -35.22 -5.24
CA LEU A 1077 -21.76 -35.66 -4.49
C LEU A 1077 -21.38 -35.75 -3.00
N ILE A 1078 -21.96 -34.88 -2.18
CA ILE A 1078 -21.75 -34.89 -0.74
C ILE A 1078 -22.85 -35.75 -0.11
N LEU A 1079 -22.49 -36.94 0.36
CA LEU A 1079 -23.40 -37.84 1.07
C LEU A 1079 -23.12 -37.76 2.57
N PRO A 1080 -24.11 -37.41 3.41
CA PRO A 1080 -23.96 -37.53 4.85
C PRO A 1080 -23.94 -39.02 5.21
N VAL A 1081 -22.77 -39.51 5.61
CA VAL A 1081 -22.57 -40.90 6.05
C VAL A 1081 -22.63 -40.99 7.57
N GLY A 1082 -23.38 -41.98 8.07
CA GLY A 1082 -23.45 -42.37 9.48
C GLY A 1082 -22.61 -43.63 9.77
N PRO A 1083 -22.83 -44.31 10.91
CA PRO A 1083 -22.10 -45.53 11.30
C PRO A 1083 -22.08 -46.63 10.21
N PRO A 1084 -21.11 -47.57 10.23
CA PRO A 1084 -21.12 -48.71 9.32
C PRO A 1084 -22.43 -49.50 9.47
N GLY A 1085 -23.12 -49.76 8.34
CA GLY A 1085 -24.35 -50.56 8.32
C GLY A 1085 -25.66 -49.78 8.21
N VAL A 1086 -25.67 -48.44 8.30
CA VAL A 1086 -26.87 -47.65 7.96
C VAL A 1086 -26.95 -47.44 6.45
N GLY A 1087 -28.17 -47.54 5.89
CA GLY A 1087 -28.40 -47.59 4.43
C GLY A 1087 -27.70 -46.51 3.61
N LYS A 1088 -27.56 -45.27 4.13
CA LYS A 1088 -26.86 -44.16 3.44
C LYS A 1088 -25.35 -44.38 3.34
N SER A 1089 -24.71 -44.92 4.36
CA SER A 1089 -23.26 -45.23 4.36
C SER A 1089 -22.95 -46.43 3.48
N TRP A 1090 -23.84 -47.42 3.46
CA TRP A 1090 -23.75 -48.54 2.53
C TRP A 1090 -23.88 -48.07 1.07
N ILE A 1091 -24.89 -47.24 0.75
CA ILE A 1091 -25.06 -46.64 -0.59
C ILE A 1091 -23.81 -45.83 -0.98
N ALA A 1092 -23.29 -44.98 -0.10
CA ALA A 1092 -22.09 -44.18 -0.39
C ALA A 1092 -20.88 -45.06 -0.74
N ARG A 1093 -20.66 -46.16 0.01
CA ARG A 1093 -19.55 -47.09 -0.22
C ARG A 1093 -19.76 -47.97 -1.46
N GLN A 1094 -20.99 -48.38 -1.77
CA GLN A 1094 -21.31 -49.06 -3.02
C GLN A 1094 -21.12 -48.15 -4.24
N LEU A 1095 -21.51 -46.88 -4.13
CA LEU A 1095 -21.27 -45.87 -5.17
C LEU A 1095 -19.76 -45.60 -5.35
N ALA A 1096 -18.97 -45.55 -4.28
CA ALA A 1096 -17.51 -45.43 -4.36
C ALA A 1096 -16.84 -46.64 -5.02
N ALA A 1097 -17.37 -47.84 -4.79
CA ALA A 1097 -16.83 -49.08 -5.35
C ALA A 1097 -17.22 -49.28 -6.83
N THR A 1098 -18.26 -48.61 -7.31
CA THR A 1098 -18.82 -48.79 -8.67
C THR A 1098 -18.67 -47.57 -9.57
N ALA A 1099 -18.35 -46.39 -9.04
CA ALA A 1099 -18.13 -45.16 -9.78
C ALA A 1099 -16.80 -44.49 -9.41
N ALA A 1100 -16.26 -43.63 -10.29
CA ALA A 1100 -15.11 -42.77 -10.01
C ALA A 1100 -15.49 -41.61 -9.09
N CYS A 1101 -16.00 -41.92 -7.89
CA CYS A 1101 -16.45 -40.97 -6.90
C CYS A 1101 -15.59 -41.10 -5.63
N THR A 1102 -14.98 -40.00 -5.20
CA THR A 1102 -14.23 -39.96 -3.94
C THR A 1102 -15.20 -39.73 -2.78
N VAL A 1103 -15.31 -40.69 -1.87
CA VAL A 1103 -16.12 -40.53 -0.65
C VAL A 1103 -15.24 -39.91 0.44
N PHE A 1104 -15.58 -38.69 0.83
CA PHE A 1104 -14.99 -38.04 1.99
C PHE A 1104 -15.81 -38.40 3.23
N GLU A 1105 -15.33 -39.36 4.01
CA GLU A 1105 -15.86 -39.60 5.36
C GLU A 1105 -15.24 -38.54 6.28
N ARG A 1106 -16.01 -37.50 6.61
CA ARG A 1106 -15.56 -36.36 7.41
C ARG A 1106 -14.89 -36.75 8.74
N ASP A 1107 -15.16 -37.96 9.22
CA ASP A 1107 -14.91 -38.40 10.59
C ASP A 1107 -14.44 -39.87 10.65
N LEU A 1108 -13.62 -40.35 9.69
CA LEU A 1108 -13.12 -41.75 9.69
C LEU A 1108 -12.37 -42.10 10.98
N ALA A 1109 -11.50 -41.20 11.46
CA ALA A 1109 -10.78 -41.37 12.71
C ALA A 1109 -11.72 -41.46 13.92
N PHE A 1110 -12.80 -40.66 13.94
CA PHE A 1110 -13.82 -40.72 14.99
C PHE A 1110 -14.58 -42.05 14.99
N PHE A 1111 -14.93 -42.58 13.81
CA PHE A 1111 -15.65 -43.85 13.71
C PHE A 1111 -14.76 -45.06 14.03
N GLU A 1112 -13.48 -45.05 13.62
CA GLU A 1112 -12.53 -46.10 14.03
C GLU A 1112 -12.27 -46.10 15.53
N GLU A 1113 -12.15 -44.92 16.16
CA GLU A 1113 -12.00 -44.77 17.62
C GLU A 1113 -13.21 -45.36 18.36
N ARG A 1114 -14.41 -45.12 17.81
CA ARG A 1114 -15.67 -45.62 18.36
C ARG A 1114 -15.89 -47.13 18.16
N LEU A 1115 -15.28 -47.71 17.13
CA LEU A 1115 -15.35 -49.15 16.84
C LEU A 1115 -14.28 -49.95 17.60
N ARG A 1116 -13.10 -49.36 17.85
CA ARG A 1116 -11.99 -50.01 18.57
C ARG A 1116 -12.15 -49.99 20.09
N SER A 1117 -12.96 -49.07 20.62
CA SER A 1117 -13.15 -48.93 22.05
C SER A 1117 -14.61 -48.61 22.33
N GLU A 1118 -15.23 -49.31 23.29
CA GLU A 1118 -16.63 -49.14 23.73
C GLU A 1118 -16.88 -47.78 24.43
N VAL A 1119 -16.30 -46.69 23.91
CA VAL A 1119 -16.41 -45.34 24.44
C VAL A 1119 -17.56 -44.57 23.80
N GLY A 1120 -18.21 -43.74 24.61
CA GLY A 1120 -19.33 -42.90 24.20
C GLY A 1120 -18.96 -41.85 23.16
N PHE A 1121 -19.97 -41.36 22.42
CA PHE A 1121 -19.85 -40.41 21.32
C PHE A 1121 -18.98 -39.18 21.63
N ALA A 1122 -19.15 -38.57 22.80
CA ALA A 1122 -18.43 -37.37 23.19
C ALA A 1122 -16.92 -37.62 23.37
N GLU A 1123 -16.57 -38.81 23.86
CA GLU A 1123 -15.19 -39.20 24.14
C GLU A 1123 -14.44 -39.53 22.86
N ALA A 1124 -15.07 -40.30 21.96
CA ALA A 1124 -14.51 -40.55 20.63
C ALA A 1124 -14.28 -39.24 19.85
N LYS A 1125 -15.20 -38.26 19.97
CA LYS A 1125 -15.09 -36.95 19.31
C LYS A 1125 -13.95 -36.09 19.88
N ARG A 1126 -13.72 -36.15 21.20
CA ARG A 1126 -12.58 -35.46 21.84
C ARG A 1126 -11.25 -36.05 21.42
N ARG A 1127 -11.16 -37.38 21.30
CA ARG A 1127 -9.93 -38.09 20.94
C ARG A 1127 -9.57 -37.91 19.47
N SER A 1128 -10.56 -37.95 18.59
CA SER A 1128 -10.34 -37.73 17.17
C SER A 1128 -10.00 -36.27 16.83
N ALA A 1129 -10.53 -35.27 17.56
CA ALA A 1129 -10.23 -33.85 17.33
C ALA A 1129 -8.78 -33.43 17.65
N ARG A 1130 -7.99 -34.31 18.29
CA ARG A 1130 -6.56 -34.10 18.59
C ARG A 1130 -5.62 -34.66 17.52
N ARG A 1131 -6.12 -35.46 16.58
CA ARG A 1131 -5.38 -35.99 15.42
C ARG A 1131 -5.84 -35.27 14.16
#